data_AF-A0A1G8ZPU9-F1
#
_entry.id   AF-A0A1G8ZPU9-F1
#
_cell.length_a   1.000
_cell.length_b   1.000
_cell.length_c   1.000
_cell.angle_alpha   90.00
_cell.angle_beta   90.00
_cell.angle_gamma   90.00
#
_symmetry.space_group_name_H-M   'P 1'
#
loop_
_entity.id
_entity.type
_entity.pdbx_description
1 polymer ?
#
loop_
_entity_poly.entity_id
_entity_poly.type
_entity_poly.pdbx_seq_one_letter_code
_entity_poly.pdbx_strand_id
1 'polypeptide(L)'
;MTWKIESHSLRDTDLLNEESLFFLGNGYLGVRGSFEEGYGPSFESIRGTYINAFHDTINISYGEKLYGFPSTQQKMLNVIDAQTIDIYIGNDKEKFAITEGEILDYSRTLHLDKGYSERHIHWLSPSGKEVKVTFKRMVSFIHRELFISKVTIDPINFDDKVTIVSTVDGDISNYISMDDPRLAAGHSKSLNVQDIDVHHETGFIMSETETSGLQVGCHTSHFLPNNSDIEPDIDHDSQKIFFSYTFDKKKTDAVEFIKQNIYVDTLRHGDDLKERAKSIYYRLHDVDYETLLKSQEDYLKLFWERSDVEIGGEAKLQEGIRFNLFHLLQSSGRDKYSNISAKGLSGEGYEGHYFWDTEIYLFPVFLMTNPELAKQLLIYRYSILEHAKDWAKTLGHKQGALFPWRTITGEECSSYFPSGSAQYHISADIAYSYIQYYFATNDQQFMLDYGAELLIETARLWLDTGHFRRDGSFAIDEVTGPDEYTCLVNNNYYTNVMAKHNLRWAARIAEMLPTWDARLAEQLFDHICLEPEEIKEWIKAADNMYLPYDAELDINPQDDSFLNKKVWDLSNTPDTEKPLLLHYHPLTLYRYQVCKQADTILAHFLLEDEQKHETLVNSFNYYEQITTHDSSLSSCVFSIMASKLGYGQKAYDYFIETARLDLDNTKGNTKDGLHMANMGGTWMAIVFGFAGLRIKEDGLHMAPILPEEWDRYSFHVQYNHQVIKVDREVNRLVLHLLDGPDIHLCVHDEKYQLQAEKDLVIEL
;
A
#
# COMPACT_ATOMS: atom_id res chain seq x y z
N MET A 1 12.52 1.78 23.18
CA MET A 1 11.53 2.13 22.14
C MET A 1 10.77 0.87 21.76
N THR A 2 9.45 0.97 21.55
CA THR A 2 8.61 -0.21 21.34
C THR A 2 8.75 -0.77 19.91
N TRP A 3 8.78 -2.09 19.81
CA TRP A 3 8.65 -2.88 18.57
C TRP A 3 7.34 -3.66 18.54
N LYS A 4 6.44 -3.33 19.47
CA LYS A 4 5.22 -4.07 19.74
C LYS A 4 4.02 -3.13 19.71
N ILE A 5 2.96 -3.60 19.07
CA ILE A 5 1.60 -3.07 19.25
C ILE A 5 0.86 -4.05 20.13
N GLU A 6 0.32 -3.58 21.26
CA GLU A 6 -0.36 -4.41 22.24
C GLU A 6 -1.80 -3.93 22.46
N SER A 7 -2.74 -4.87 22.54
CA SER A 7 -4.12 -4.61 22.92
C SER A 7 -4.56 -5.58 24.01
N HIS A 8 -5.39 -5.07 24.92
CA HIS A 8 -6.11 -5.84 25.95
C HIS A 8 -7.63 -5.71 25.77
N SER A 9 -8.10 -5.15 24.66
CA SER A 9 -9.52 -4.91 24.44
C SER A 9 -10.24 -6.14 23.93
N LEU A 10 -11.49 -6.30 24.38
CA LEU A 10 -12.46 -7.27 23.86
C LEU A 10 -13.77 -6.59 23.47
N ARG A 11 -13.75 -5.26 23.29
CA ARG A 11 -14.92 -4.51 22.82
C ARG A 11 -15.15 -4.76 21.34
N ASP A 12 -16.39 -5.00 20.94
CA ASP A 12 -16.79 -5.33 19.56
C ASP A 12 -16.21 -4.34 18.54
N THR A 13 -16.32 -3.03 18.83
CA THR A 13 -15.83 -1.96 17.97
C THR A 13 -14.32 -1.95 17.81
N ASP A 14 -13.59 -2.38 18.84
CA ASP A 14 -12.13 -2.43 18.80
C ASP A 14 -11.69 -3.67 18.02
N LEU A 15 -12.30 -4.83 18.27
CA LEU A 15 -11.98 -6.08 17.59
C LEU A 15 -12.11 -5.98 16.07
N LEU A 16 -13.14 -5.30 15.56
CA LEU A 16 -13.29 -5.03 14.13
C LEU A 16 -12.14 -4.21 13.53
N ASN A 17 -11.64 -3.21 14.25
CA ASN A 17 -10.46 -2.44 13.81
C ASN A 17 -9.19 -3.27 13.97
N GLU A 18 -9.07 -4.04 15.04
CA GLU A 18 -7.93 -4.90 15.32
C GLU A 18 -7.75 -6.03 14.30
N GLU A 19 -8.82 -6.44 13.62
CA GLU A 19 -8.69 -7.28 12.44
C GLU A 19 -7.80 -6.65 11.35
N SER A 20 -7.87 -5.33 11.14
CA SER A 20 -6.97 -4.61 10.24
C SER A 20 -5.61 -4.35 10.89
N LEU A 21 -5.59 -3.89 12.15
CA LEU A 21 -4.34 -3.48 12.83
C LEU A 21 -3.38 -4.65 13.06
N PHE A 22 -3.90 -5.86 13.31
CA PHE A 22 -3.09 -7.06 13.56
C PHE A 22 -3.06 -8.01 12.35
N PHE A 23 -3.38 -7.51 11.15
CA PHE A 23 -3.23 -8.29 9.92
C PHE A 23 -1.76 -8.66 9.69
N LEU A 24 -1.55 -9.84 9.14
CA LEU A 24 -0.24 -10.32 8.72
C LEU A 24 -0.20 -10.53 7.21
N GLY A 25 0.89 -10.18 6.56
CA GLY A 25 1.06 -10.37 5.12
C GLY A 25 2.50 -10.26 4.65
N ASN A 26 2.73 -10.55 3.37
CA ASN A 26 4.07 -10.60 2.78
C ASN A 26 4.17 -10.06 1.34
N GLY A 27 3.15 -9.32 0.90
CA GLY A 27 3.03 -8.81 -0.47
C GLY A 27 2.32 -9.75 -1.44
N TYR A 28 2.27 -11.05 -1.13
CA TYR A 28 1.51 -12.06 -1.86
C TYR A 28 0.23 -12.45 -1.12
N LEU A 29 0.36 -12.88 0.13
CA LEU A 29 -0.72 -13.33 0.99
C LEU A 29 -0.96 -12.29 2.10
N GLY A 30 -2.22 -12.02 2.42
CA GLY A 30 -2.63 -11.24 3.59
C GLY A 30 -3.73 -11.96 4.36
N VAL A 31 -3.62 -11.97 5.69
CA VAL A 31 -4.54 -12.65 6.61
C VAL A 31 -4.94 -11.68 7.72
N ARG A 32 -6.24 -11.40 7.85
CA ARG A 32 -6.76 -10.46 8.84
C ARG A 32 -6.55 -10.93 10.28
N GLY A 33 -6.51 -9.97 11.19
CA GLY A 33 -6.47 -10.05 12.65
C GLY A 33 -7.67 -10.70 13.33
N SER A 34 -8.45 -11.55 12.68
CA SER A 34 -9.57 -12.22 13.37
C SER A 34 -9.08 -13.31 14.32
N PHE A 35 -9.86 -13.64 15.35
CA PHE A 35 -9.52 -14.72 16.29
C PHE A 35 -9.67 -16.10 15.64
N GLU A 36 -8.85 -17.06 16.06
CA GLU A 36 -8.82 -18.41 15.53
C GLU A 36 -10.15 -19.15 15.74
N GLU A 37 -10.79 -18.98 16.90
CA GLU A 37 -12.09 -19.54 17.29
C GLU A 37 -13.30 -18.69 16.84
N GLY A 38 -13.05 -17.52 16.23
CA GLY A 38 -14.06 -16.53 15.88
C GLY A 38 -14.62 -15.76 17.09
N TYR A 39 -15.51 -14.81 16.83
CA TYR A 39 -16.14 -13.97 17.88
C TYR A 39 -17.52 -14.48 18.32
N GLY A 40 -18.03 -15.56 17.72
CA GLY A 40 -19.39 -16.05 17.94
C GLY A 40 -20.44 -15.31 17.08
N PRO A 41 -21.71 -15.77 17.09
CA PRO A 41 -22.73 -15.36 16.11
C PRO A 41 -23.28 -13.94 16.31
N SER A 42 -23.05 -13.32 17.47
CA SER A 42 -23.53 -11.97 17.77
C SER A 42 -22.56 -10.87 17.37
N PHE A 43 -21.35 -11.24 16.94
CA PHE A 43 -20.27 -10.29 16.62
C PHE A 43 -20.06 -10.21 15.12
N GLU A 44 -20.01 -8.99 14.62
CA GLU A 44 -19.61 -8.72 13.25
C GLU A 44 -18.10 -8.99 13.09
N SER A 45 -17.71 -9.52 11.93
CA SER A 45 -16.32 -9.80 11.57
C SER A 45 -16.15 -9.60 10.08
N ILE A 46 -15.00 -9.05 9.68
CA ILE A 46 -14.57 -8.96 8.28
C ILE A 46 -13.41 -9.96 8.12
N ARG A 47 -13.53 -11.16 8.70
CA ARG A 47 -12.52 -12.22 8.59
C ARG A 47 -12.21 -12.50 7.12
N GLY A 48 -10.94 -12.34 6.76
CA GLY A 48 -10.52 -12.50 5.38
C GLY A 48 -9.07 -12.92 5.20
N THR A 49 -8.86 -13.69 4.14
CA THR A 49 -7.58 -14.06 3.57
C THR A 49 -7.57 -13.57 2.12
N TYR A 50 -6.49 -12.92 1.69
CA TYR A 50 -6.41 -12.30 0.37
C TYR A 50 -5.10 -12.69 -0.32
N ILE A 51 -5.17 -12.92 -1.63
CA ILE A 51 -3.99 -13.06 -2.49
C ILE A 51 -3.90 -11.83 -3.39
N ASN A 52 -2.75 -11.17 -3.41
CA ASN A 52 -2.55 -9.94 -4.17
C ASN A 52 -2.73 -10.20 -5.68
N ALA A 53 -3.50 -9.33 -6.34
CA ALA A 53 -3.95 -9.46 -7.72
C ALA A 53 -4.90 -10.63 -8.02
N PHE A 54 -5.28 -11.47 -7.04
CA PHE A 54 -6.33 -12.48 -7.24
C PHE A 54 -7.70 -11.81 -7.20
N HIS A 55 -8.44 -11.88 -8.30
CA HIS A 55 -9.67 -11.11 -8.49
C HIS A 55 -10.67 -11.87 -9.36
N ASP A 56 -11.93 -11.48 -9.27
CA ASP A 56 -12.93 -11.81 -10.28
C ASP A 56 -13.44 -10.54 -10.96
N THR A 57 -14.17 -10.71 -12.07
CA THR A 57 -14.65 -9.63 -12.92
C THR A 57 -16.16 -9.51 -12.77
N ILE A 58 -16.64 -8.31 -12.44
CA ILE A 58 -18.07 -8.01 -12.33
C ILE A 58 -18.50 -6.94 -13.35
N ASN A 59 -19.75 -6.99 -13.80
CA ASN A 59 -20.29 -6.01 -14.73
C ASN A 59 -20.61 -4.69 -14.03
N ILE A 60 -20.22 -3.57 -14.64
CA ILE A 60 -20.63 -2.23 -14.21
C ILE A 60 -22.01 -1.93 -14.82
N SER A 61 -22.95 -1.54 -13.95
CA SER A 61 -24.29 -1.14 -14.37
C SER A 61 -24.36 0.37 -14.58
N TYR A 62 -24.81 0.81 -15.76
CA TYR A 62 -25.05 2.21 -16.08
C TYR A 62 -26.52 2.40 -16.44
N GLY A 63 -27.10 3.53 -16.00
CA GLY A 63 -28.38 4.00 -16.54
C GLY A 63 -28.28 4.43 -18.01
N GLU A 64 -27.14 4.99 -18.40
CA GLU A 64 -26.80 5.36 -19.77
C GLU A 64 -25.30 5.10 -20.00
N LYS A 65 -24.96 4.08 -20.81
CA LYS A 65 -23.57 3.74 -21.13
C LYS A 65 -23.16 4.43 -22.43
N LEU A 66 -22.16 5.30 -22.35
CA LEU A 66 -21.55 5.96 -23.52
C LEU A 66 -20.34 5.17 -24.05
N TYR A 67 -19.85 5.55 -25.23
CA TYR A 67 -18.66 4.94 -25.81
C TYR A 67 -17.44 5.09 -24.89
N GLY A 68 -16.62 4.04 -24.80
CA GLY A 68 -15.41 4.03 -23.99
C GLY A 68 -15.64 3.81 -22.49
N PHE A 69 -16.88 3.84 -21.98
CA PHE A 69 -17.13 3.57 -20.57
C PHE A 69 -16.81 2.10 -20.24
N PRO A 70 -16.05 1.81 -19.16
CA PRO A 70 -15.67 0.44 -18.82
C PRO A 70 -16.92 -0.41 -18.58
N SER A 71 -16.96 -1.62 -19.14
CA SER A 71 -18.10 -2.55 -18.99
C SER A 71 -18.06 -3.31 -17.69
N THR A 72 -16.86 -3.48 -17.15
CA THR A 72 -16.52 -4.42 -16.11
C THR A 72 -15.53 -3.76 -15.15
N GLN A 73 -15.50 -4.24 -13.91
CA GLN A 73 -14.46 -3.92 -12.94
C GLN A 73 -13.93 -5.22 -12.35
N GLN A 74 -12.66 -5.24 -11.99
CA GLN A 74 -12.08 -6.32 -11.20
C GLN A 74 -12.42 -6.12 -9.72
N LYS A 75 -12.55 -7.20 -8.94
CA LYS A 75 -12.75 -7.14 -7.49
C LYS A 75 -11.87 -8.18 -6.82
N MET A 76 -10.99 -7.74 -5.92
CA MET A 76 -10.20 -8.65 -5.09
C MET A 76 -11.13 -9.48 -4.20
N LEU A 77 -10.91 -10.80 -4.20
CA LEU A 77 -11.75 -11.71 -3.45
C LEU A 77 -11.12 -12.11 -2.12
N ASN A 78 -11.97 -12.31 -1.13
CA ASN A 78 -11.62 -13.18 -0.01
C ASN A 78 -11.37 -14.60 -0.58
N VAL A 79 -10.39 -15.33 -0.06
CA VAL A 79 -10.06 -16.70 -0.51
C VAL A 79 -10.21 -17.70 0.64
N ILE A 80 -9.91 -18.98 0.37
CA ILE A 80 -10.08 -20.12 1.29
C ILE A 80 -9.63 -19.75 2.71
N ASP A 81 -10.53 -19.91 3.69
CA ASP A 81 -10.23 -19.61 5.08
C ASP A 81 -9.68 -20.84 5.80
N ALA A 82 -8.39 -20.79 6.12
CA ALA A 82 -7.70 -21.82 6.86
C ALA A 82 -7.24 -21.34 8.25
N GLN A 83 -7.85 -20.28 8.80
CA GLN A 83 -7.49 -19.73 10.12
C GLN A 83 -8.14 -20.50 11.29
N THR A 84 -9.25 -21.20 11.05
CA THR A 84 -10.11 -21.70 12.14
C THR A 84 -9.46 -22.83 12.95
N ILE A 85 -9.43 -22.64 14.27
CA ILE A 85 -8.98 -23.62 15.28
C ILE A 85 -9.93 -23.53 16.47
N ASP A 86 -10.82 -24.51 16.60
CA ASP A 86 -11.69 -24.66 17.76
C ASP A 86 -11.03 -25.55 18.82
N ILE A 87 -11.18 -25.17 20.09
CA ILE A 87 -10.64 -25.93 21.24
C ILE A 87 -11.81 -26.36 22.13
N TYR A 88 -11.83 -27.62 22.50
CA TYR A 88 -12.79 -28.19 23.45
C TYR A 88 -12.05 -28.81 24.62
N ILE A 89 -12.47 -28.51 25.84
CA ILE A 89 -11.83 -28.98 27.07
C ILE A 89 -12.77 -29.86 27.88
N GLY A 90 -12.21 -30.89 28.50
CA GLY A 90 -12.96 -31.83 29.32
C GLY A 90 -13.58 -32.99 28.53
N ASN A 91 -13.99 -34.02 29.26
CA ASN A 91 -14.71 -35.16 28.69
C ASN A 91 -16.11 -34.79 28.17
N ASP A 92 -16.66 -33.68 28.67
CA ASP A 92 -17.91 -33.05 28.26
C ASP A 92 -17.77 -32.18 27.00
N LYS A 93 -16.54 -32.01 26.46
CA LYS A 93 -16.23 -31.20 25.28
C LYS A 93 -16.80 -29.78 25.37
N GLU A 94 -16.49 -29.08 26.47
CA GLU A 94 -16.86 -27.68 26.62
C GLU A 94 -16.01 -26.81 25.68
N LYS A 95 -16.66 -26.01 24.82
CA LYS A 95 -15.96 -25.18 23.82
C LYS A 95 -15.28 -23.99 24.50
N PHE A 96 -14.00 -23.77 24.21
CA PHE A 96 -13.33 -22.51 24.47
C PHE A 96 -13.94 -21.43 23.56
N ALA A 97 -14.56 -20.43 24.18
CA ALA A 97 -15.12 -19.29 23.49
C ALA A 97 -14.85 -18.04 24.33
N ILE A 98 -14.23 -17.02 23.75
CA ILE A 98 -13.89 -15.79 24.49
C ILE A 98 -15.12 -15.01 24.98
N THR A 99 -16.28 -15.27 24.38
CA THR A 99 -17.57 -14.67 24.70
C THR A 99 -18.36 -15.43 25.77
N GLU A 100 -17.88 -16.61 26.18
CA GLU A 100 -18.50 -17.44 27.22
C GLU A 100 -17.48 -17.70 28.34
N GLY A 101 -17.93 -17.84 29.60
CA GLY A 101 -17.01 -18.01 30.75
C GLY A 101 -16.40 -16.71 31.24
N GLU A 102 -15.28 -16.79 31.96
CA GLU A 102 -14.57 -15.66 32.57
C GLU A 102 -13.14 -15.56 32.02
N ILE A 103 -12.77 -14.37 31.52
CA ILE A 103 -11.42 -14.06 31.06
C ILE A 103 -10.63 -13.49 32.23
N LEU A 104 -9.69 -14.27 32.73
CA LEU A 104 -8.82 -13.93 33.86
C LEU A 104 -7.64 -13.05 33.44
N ASP A 105 -7.15 -13.22 32.21
CA ASP A 105 -6.09 -12.41 31.60
C ASP A 105 -6.20 -12.49 30.08
N TYR A 106 -5.92 -11.38 29.40
CA TYR A 106 -5.96 -11.29 27.93
C TYR A 106 -4.93 -10.28 27.44
N SER A 107 -4.13 -10.68 26.46
CA SER A 107 -3.29 -9.77 25.69
C SER A 107 -3.15 -10.24 24.26
N ARG A 108 -2.99 -9.27 23.37
CA ARG A 108 -2.73 -9.47 21.96
C ARG A 108 -1.57 -8.57 21.55
N THR A 109 -0.53 -9.15 20.97
CA THR A 109 0.67 -8.44 20.56
C THR A 109 0.98 -8.67 19.08
N LEU A 110 1.36 -7.62 18.37
CA LEU A 110 1.99 -7.66 17.06
C LEU A 110 3.47 -7.29 17.24
N HIS A 111 4.38 -8.18 16.85
CA HIS A 111 5.83 -7.93 16.90
C HIS A 111 6.29 -7.44 15.53
N LEU A 112 6.59 -6.15 15.41
CA LEU A 112 6.97 -5.49 14.17
C LEU A 112 8.39 -5.86 13.73
N ASP A 113 9.28 -6.12 14.69
CA ASP A 113 10.67 -6.55 14.48
C ASP A 113 10.78 -8.03 14.08
N LYS A 114 9.80 -8.86 14.50
CA LYS A 114 9.82 -10.32 14.32
C LYS A 114 8.78 -10.84 13.32
N GLY A 115 7.77 -10.05 12.97
CA GLY A 115 6.83 -10.35 11.89
C GLY A 115 5.79 -11.40 12.22
N TYR A 116 5.33 -11.46 13.47
CA TYR A 116 4.26 -12.36 13.89
C TYR A 116 3.33 -11.68 14.89
N SER A 117 2.12 -12.21 15.02
CA SER A 117 1.18 -11.82 16.08
C SER A 117 1.02 -12.96 17.08
N GLU A 118 0.92 -12.63 18.35
CA GLU A 118 0.61 -13.57 19.42
C GLU A 118 -0.55 -13.09 20.28
N ARG A 119 -1.35 -14.04 20.78
CA ARG A 119 -2.48 -13.79 21.67
C ARG A 119 -2.37 -14.73 22.86
N HIS A 120 -2.42 -14.19 24.06
CA HIS A 120 -2.42 -14.92 25.31
C HIS A 120 -3.76 -14.77 25.98
N ILE A 121 -4.38 -15.88 26.33
CA ILE A 121 -5.66 -15.92 27.04
C ILE A 121 -5.51 -16.81 28.27
N HIS A 122 -5.97 -16.32 29.41
CA HIS A 122 -6.21 -17.12 30.61
C HIS A 122 -7.73 -17.16 30.85
N TRP A 123 -8.32 -18.34 30.73
CA TRP A 123 -9.76 -18.50 30.69
C TRP A 123 -10.25 -19.49 31.73
N LEU A 124 -11.33 -19.14 32.41
CA LEU A 124 -12.10 -19.99 33.30
C LEU A 124 -13.44 -20.31 32.64
N SER A 125 -13.66 -21.58 32.33
CA SER A 125 -14.88 -22.03 31.67
C SER A 125 -16.11 -21.92 32.57
N PRO A 126 -17.33 -21.86 32.00
CA PRO A 126 -18.58 -21.92 32.76
C PRO A 126 -18.68 -23.11 33.74
N SER A 127 -18.08 -24.26 33.40
CA SER A 127 -18.04 -25.43 34.29
C SER A 127 -16.91 -25.39 35.34
N GLY A 128 -16.08 -24.35 35.35
CA GLY A 128 -15.01 -24.13 36.32
C GLY A 128 -13.63 -24.67 35.93
N LYS A 129 -13.41 -25.02 34.65
CA LYS A 129 -12.12 -25.49 34.15
C LYS A 129 -11.24 -24.30 33.74
N GLU A 130 -10.02 -24.25 34.24
CA GLU A 130 -9.07 -23.16 34.03
C GLU A 130 -7.97 -23.60 33.04
N VAL A 131 -7.74 -22.80 32.01
CA VAL A 131 -6.79 -23.08 30.93
C VAL A 131 -6.09 -21.80 30.46
N LYS A 132 -4.81 -21.91 30.11
CA LYS A 132 -4.10 -20.87 29.35
C LYS A 132 -3.95 -21.30 27.91
N VAL A 133 -4.24 -20.39 26.98
CA VAL A 133 -4.13 -20.63 25.54
C VAL A 133 -3.24 -19.54 24.96
N THR A 134 -2.24 -19.95 24.20
CA THR A 134 -1.38 -19.05 23.43
C THR A 134 -1.51 -19.38 21.95
N PHE A 135 -1.90 -18.39 21.15
CA PHE A 135 -1.86 -18.46 19.70
C PHE A 135 -0.67 -17.63 19.21
N LYS A 136 0.15 -18.18 18.29
CA LYS A 136 1.17 -17.43 17.55
C LYS A 136 1.00 -17.69 16.07
N ARG A 137 0.90 -16.65 15.27
CA ARG A 137 0.61 -16.75 13.83
C ARG A 137 1.54 -15.87 13.01
N MET A 138 1.89 -16.35 11.82
CA MET A 138 2.87 -15.73 10.93
C MET A 138 2.49 -15.98 9.46
N VAL A 139 2.60 -14.95 8.63
CA VAL A 139 2.66 -15.06 7.16
C VAL A 139 4.12 -14.84 6.76
N SER A 140 4.75 -15.83 6.14
CA SER A 140 6.22 -15.84 5.96
C SER A 140 6.67 -14.90 4.85
N PHE A 141 7.66 -14.03 5.11
CA PHE A 141 8.32 -13.24 4.07
C PHE A 141 9.30 -14.04 3.20
N ILE A 142 9.76 -15.20 3.69
CA ILE A 142 10.72 -16.08 3.00
C ILE A 142 10.00 -17.08 2.10
N HIS A 143 8.93 -17.68 2.60
CA HIS A 143 8.08 -18.61 1.87
C HIS A 143 6.74 -17.95 1.64
N ARG A 144 6.61 -17.20 0.55
CA ARG A 144 5.45 -16.32 0.32
C ARG A 144 4.10 -17.04 0.43
N GLU A 145 4.06 -18.32 0.09
CA GLU A 145 2.85 -19.15 0.08
C GLU A 145 2.40 -19.57 1.50
N LEU A 146 3.26 -19.42 2.51
CA LEU A 146 3.08 -20.00 3.84
C LEU A 146 2.37 -19.07 4.83
N PHE A 147 1.23 -19.53 5.34
CA PHE A 147 0.62 -19.07 6.58
C PHE A 147 0.69 -20.18 7.64
N ILE A 148 1.25 -19.87 8.81
CA ILE A 148 1.48 -20.86 9.87
C ILE A 148 1.02 -20.33 11.23
N SER A 149 0.39 -21.22 12.02
CA SER A 149 -0.07 -20.93 13.38
C SER A 149 0.39 -22.01 14.34
N LYS A 150 0.94 -21.61 15.49
CA LYS A 150 1.28 -22.46 16.63
C LYS A 150 0.33 -22.15 17.78
N VAL A 151 -0.28 -23.19 18.34
CA VAL A 151 -1.20 -23.11 19.48
C VAL A 151 -0.59 -23.90 20.64
N THR A 152 -0.53 -23.28 21.80
CA THR A 152 -0.12 -23.91 23.06
C THR A 152 -1.29 -23.84 24.04
N ILE A 153 -1.70 -24.99 24.57
CA ILE A 153 -2.82 -25.11 25.51
C ILE A 153 -2.29 -25.72 26.81
N ASP A 154 -2.41 -24.99 27.91
CA ASP A 154 -1.93 -25.36 29.25
C ASP A 154 -3.13 -25.54 30.21
N PRO A 155 -3.58 -26.79 30.47
CA PRO A 155 -4.57 -27.07 31.51
C PRO A 155 -4.03 -26.73 32.91
N ILE A 156 -4.79 -25.95 33.69
CA ILE A 156 -4.37 -25.50 35.03
C ILE A 156 -4.97 -26.39 36.13
N ASN A 157 -6.29 -26.55 36.13
CA ASN A 157 -7.00 -27.17 37.25
C ASN A 157 -7.70 -28.52 36.92
N PHE A 158 -7.63 -28.99 35.68
CA PHE A 158 -8.26 -30.24 35.22
C PHE A 158 -7.26 -31.24 34.60
N ASP A 159 -7.64 -32.52 34.62
CA ASP A 159 -6.86 -33.68 34.17
C ASP A 159 -7.69 -34.49 33.15
N ASP A 160 -8.22 -33.80 32.14
CA ASP A 160 -9.17 -34.36 31.15
C ASP A 160 -8.66 -34.22 29.71
N LYS A 161 -9.48 -34.64 28.76
CA LYS A 161 -9.23 -34.52 27.32
C LYS A 161 -9.23 -33.07 26.85
N VAL A 162 -8.34 -32.78 25.90
CA VAL A 162 -8.38 -31.58 25.07
C VAL A 162 -8.60 -32.03 23.64
N THR A 163 -9.63 -31.50 22.98
CA THR A 163 -9.89 -31.76 21.55
C THR A 163 -9.66 -30.46 20.77
N ILE A 164 -8.85 -30.54 19.72
CA ILE A 164 -8.62 -29.46 18.76
C ILE A 164 -9.32 -29.83 17.46
N VAL A 165 -10.12 -28.92 16.92
CA VAL A 165 -10.74 -29.06 15.60
C VAL A 165 -10.22 -27.95 14.70
N SER A 166 -9.42 -28.33 13.70
CA SER A 166 -8.97 -27.42 12.64
C SER A 166 -9.95 -27.47 11.48
N THR A 167 -10.44 -26.31 11.05
CA THR A 167 -11.33 -26.19 9.88
C THR A 167 -10.62 -25.49 8.73
N VAL A 168 -10.88 -25.96 7.52
CA VAL A 168 -10.54 -25.29 6.25
C VAL A 168 -11.86 -25.07 5.51
N ASP A 169 -12.17 -23.82 5.20
CA ASP A 169 -13.45 -23.40 4.64
C ASP A 169 -13.26 -22.89 3.20
N GLY A 170 -13.79 -23.64 2.23
CA GLY A 170 -13.80 -23.23 0.83
C GLY A 170 -14.98 -22.33 0.45
N ASP A 171 -16.04 -22.30 1.26
CA ASP A 171 -17.30 -21.61 0.97
C ASP A 171 -17.31 -20.16 1.50
N ILE A 172 -16.34 -19.38 1.05
CA ILE A 172 -16.15 -18.01 1.53
C ILE A 172 -16.99 -16.98 0.76
N SER A 173 -17.11 -15.79 1.34
CA SER A 173 -17.67 -14.62 0.67
C SER A 173 -16.96 -13.35 1.12
N ASN A 174 -16.93 -12.36 0.24
CA ASN A 174 -16.54 -10.99 0.55
C ASN A 174 -17.56 -10.34 1.50
N TYR A 175 -17.06 -9.49 2.39
CA TYR A 175 -17.89 -8.67 3.26
C TYR A 175 -18.66 -7.61 2.44
N ILE A 176 -19.91 -7.34 2.82
CA ILE A 176 -20.76 -6.31 2.21
C ILE A 176 -21.23 -5.36 3.31
N SER A 177 -21.11 -4.05 3.05
CA SER A 177 -21.86 -3.01 3.78
C SER A 177 -22.85 -2.34 2.85
N MET A 178 -24.13 -2.28 3.24
CA MET A 178 -25.16 -1.60 2.42
C MET A 178 -25.08 -0.07 2.54
N ASP A 179 -24.46 0.45 3.59
CA ASP A 179 -24.39 1.89 3.88
C ASP A 179 -23.13 2.57 3.30
N ASP A 180 -22.17 1.78 2.80
CA ASP A 180 -20.95 2.28 2.18
C ASP A 180 -20.93 2.00 0.67
N PRO A 181 -21.09 3.01 -0.20
CA PRO A 181 -21.05 2.83 -1.66
C PRO A 181 -19.69 2.33 -2.17
N ARG A 182 -18.63 2.38 -1.35
CA ARG A 182 -17.29 1.84 -1.67
C ARG A 182 -17.22 0.32 -1.49
N LEU A 183 -18.16 -0.30 -0.79
CA LEU A 183 -18.23 -1.74 -0.48
C LEU A 183 -19.39 -2.43 -1.22
N ALA A 184 -19.63 -2.00 -2.47
CA ALA A 184 -20.86 -2.20 -3.25
C ALA A 184 -21.54 -3.59 -3.08
N ALA A 185 -22.86 -3.54 -2.90
CA ALA A 185 -23.75 -4.63 -2.47
C ALA A 185 -24.04 -5.75 -3.49
N GLY A 186 -23.17 -5.98 -4.48
CA GLY A 186 -23.32 -7.02 -5.50
C GLY A 186 -22.15 -8.01 -5.51
N HIS A 187 -22.43 -9.29 -5.77
CA HIS A 187 -21.43 -10.35 -5.96
C HIS A 187 -20.49 -10.51 -4.75
N SER A 188 -21.02 -10.85 -3.56
CA SER A 188 -20.19 -11.26 -2.41
C SER A 188 -19.59 -12.65 -2.58
N LYS A 189 -20.26 -13.52 -3.34
CA LYS A 189 -19.82 -14.89 -3.60
C LYS A 189 -19.51 -15.00 -5.09
N SER A 190 -18.22 -15.06 -5.39
CA SER A 190 -17.67 -15.13 -6.75
C SER A 190 -16.58 -16.19 -6.86
N LEU A 191 -16.60 -17.15 -5.94
CA LEU A 191 -15.63 -18.23 -5.84
C LEU A 191 -16.38 -19.55 -5.63
N ASN A 192 -16.12 -20.53 -6.49
CA ASN A 192 -16.76 -21.85 -6.47
C ASN A 192 -15.71 -22.92 -6.17
N VAL A 193 -15.95 -23.74 -5.16
CA VAL A 193 -15.05 -24.87 -4.85
C VAL A 193 -15.15 -25.92 -5.96
N GLN A 194 -14.00 -26.32 -6.48
CA GLN A 194 -13.85 -27.27 -7.59
C GLN A 194 -13.37 -28.65 -7.11
N ASP A 195 -12.44 -28.67 -6.14
CA ASP A 195 -11.88 -29.90 -5.59
C ASP A 195 -11.72 -29.78 -4.07
N ILE A 196 -12.02 -30.87 -3.38
CA ILE A 196 -11.73 -31.06 -1.96
C ILE A 196 -11.11 -32.44 -1.84
N ASP A 197 -9.87 -32.49 -1.36
CA ASP A 197 -9.13 -33.72 -1.15
C ASP A 197 -8.55 -33.79 0.25
N VAL A 198 -8.58 -34.99 0.83
CA VAL A 198 -8.09 -35.23 2.18
C VAL A 198 -7.35 -36.56 2.22
N HIS A 199 -6.12 -36.51 2.73
CA HIS A 199 -5.25 -37.66 2.90
C HIS A 199 -4.58 -37.58 4.27
N HIS A 200 -5.00 -38.46 5.19
CA HIS A 200 -4.50 -38.51 6.57
C HIS A 200 -4.52 -37.15 7.27
N GLU A 201 -3.34 -36.55 7.48
CA GLU A 201 -3.13 -35.29 8.22
C GLU A 201 -3.08 -34.07 7.29
N THR A 202 -3.37 -34.26 6.00
CA THR A 202 -3.32 -33.20 4.99
C THR A 202 -4.65 -33.05 4.26
N GLY A 203 -5.01 -31.81 3.96
CA GLY A 203 -6.18 -31.45 3.18
C GLY A 203 -5.83 -30.45 2.09
N PHE A 204 -6.60 -30.46 1.01
CA PHE A 204 -6.49 -29.50 -0.07
C PHE A 204 -7.89 -29.07 -0.51
N ILE A 205 -8.12 -27.76 -0.53
CA ILE A 205 -9.29 -27.17 -1.18
C ILE A 205 -8.80 -26.36 -2.37
N MET A 206 -9.48 -26.49 -3.50
CA MET A 206 -9.30 -25.64 -4.68
C MET A 206 -10.61 -24.98 -5.05
N SER A 207 -10.55 -23.68 -5.31
CA SER A 207 -11.70 -22.91 -5.78
C SER A 207 -11.34 -22.11 -7.02
N GLU A 208 -12.35 -21.78 -7.81
CA GLU A 208 -12.23 -21.05 -9.08
C GLU A 208 -13.20 -19.87 -9.09
N THR A 209 -12.73 -18.73 -9.58
CA THR A 209 -13.55 -17.52 -9.77
C THR A 209 -14.63 -17.73 -10.82
N GLU A 210 -15.76 -17.04 -10.71
CA GLU A 210 -16.89 -17.22 -11.64
C GLU A 210 -16.61 -16.73 -13.05
N THR A 211 -15.93 -15.59 -13.22
CA THR A 211 -15.79 -14.91 -14.52
C THR A 211 -14.35 -14.91 -15.03
N SER A 212 -13.36 -14.64 -14.17
CA SER A 212 -11.95 -14.53 -14.58
C SER A 212 -11.26 -15.88 -14.80
N GLY A 213 -11.86 -16.98 -14.32
CA GLY A 213 -11.30 -18.34 -14.41
C GLY A 213 -9.99 -18.55 -13.63
N LEU A 214 -9.64 -17.63 -12.71
CA LEU A 214 -8.50 -17.79 -11.82
C LEU A 214 -8.81 -18.86 -10.77
N GLN A 215 -7.82 -19.69 -10.45
CA GLN A 215 -7.94 -20.72 -9.42
C GLN A 215 -7.03 -20.40 -8.24
N VAL A 216 -7.50 -20.75 -7.05
CA VAL A 216 -6.75 -20.69 -5.78
C VAL A 216 -6.83 -22.04 -5.10
N GLY A 217 -5.71 -22.49 -4.55
CA GLY A 217 -5.61 -23.70 -3.76
C GLY A 217 -5.02 -23.43 -2.39
N CYS A 218 -5.51 -24.13 -1.37
CA CYS A 218 -4.95 -24.11 -0.02
C CYS A 218 -4.68 -25.55 0.42
N HIS A 219 -3.39 -25.88 0.61
CA HIS A 219 -2.95 -27.13 1.22
C HIS A 219 -2.73 -26.90 2.71
N THR A 220 -3.46 -27.63 3.56
CA THR A 220 -3.35 -27.55 5.02
C THR A 220 -2.75 -28.83 5.57
N SER A 221 -1.79 -28.70 6.47
CA SER A 221 -1.16 -29.80 7.21
C SER A 221 -1.02 -29.44 8.70
N HIS A 222 -0.91 -30.47 9.55
CA HIS A 222 -0.76 -30.30 11.00
C HIS A 222 0.49 -31.01 11.52
N PHE A 223 1.16 -30.44 12.51
CA PHE A 223 2.33 -31.04 13.15
C PHE A 223 2.13 -31.09 14.66
N LEU A 224 2.33 -32.28 15.23
CA LEU A 224 2.02 -32.60 16.63
C LEU A 224 3.16 -33.38 17.29
N PRO A 225 3.40 -33.21 18.61
CA PRO A 225 4.47 -33.91 19.31
C PRO A 225 4.31 -35.45 19.41
N ASN A 226 3.10 -35.99 19.25
CA ASN A 226 2.80 -37.43 19.41
C ASN A 226 1.83 -37.91 18.31
N ASN A 227 1.94 -39.18 17.90
CA ASN A 227 0.94 -39.86 17.06
C ASN A 227 -0.41 -39.90 17.80
N SER A 228 -1.29 -38.93 17.52
CA SER A 228 -2.69 -38.95 17.92
C SER A 228 -3.55 -39.61 16.85
N ASP A 229 -4.63 -40.28 17.25
CA ASP A 229 -5.65 -40.70 16.29
C ASP A 229 -6.31 -39.45 15.67
N ILE A 230 -6.37 -39.41 14.33
CA ILE A 230 -6.92 -38.31 13.56
C ILE A 230 -8.19 -38.79 12.89
N GLU A 231 -9.26 -38.03 13.06
CA GLU A 231 -10.51 -38.24 12.35
C GLU A 231 -10.73 -37.04 11.43
N PRO A 232 -10.21 -37.08 10.18
CA PRO A 232 -10.59 -36.11 9.19
C PRO A 232 -12.02 -36.36 8.72
N ASP A 233 -12.79 -35.29 8.55
CA ASP A 233 -14.14 -35.32 8.02
C ASP A 233 -14.32 -34.24 6.95
N ILE A 234 -15.11 -34.54 5.93
CA ILE A 234 -15.44 -33.60 4.85
C ILE A 234 -16.94 -33.37 4.91
N ASP A 235 -17.32 -32.10 5.10
CA ASP A 235 -18.69 -31.68 4.90
C ASP A 235 -18.82 -31.13 3.47
N HIS A 236 -19.39 -31.95 2.59
CA HIS A 236 -19.64 -31.58 1.21
C HIS A 236 -20.75 -30.54 1.05
N ASP A 237 -21.67 -30.41 2.02
CA ASP A 237 -22.76 -29.43 1.96
C ASP A 237 -22.24 -28.02 2.28
N SER A 238 -21.34 -27.92 3.27
CA SER A 238 -20.71 -26.64 3.64
C SER A 238 -19.35 -26.40 2.97
N GLN A 239 -18.86 -27.34 2.17
CA GLN A 239 -17.58 -27.31 1.46
C GLN A 239 -16.37 -27.09 2.39
N LYS A 240 -16.38 -27.77 3.54
CA LYS A 240 -15.36 -27.65 4.59
C LYS A 240 -14.65 -28.96 4.86
N ILE A 241 -13.41 -28.85 5.29
CA ILE A 241 -12.65 -29.96 5.86
C ILE A 241 -12.49 -29.72 7.36
N PHE A 242 -12.75 -30.76 8.17
CA PHE A 242 -12.53 -30.77 9.61
C PHE A 242 -11.45 -31.79 9.96
N PHE A 243 -10.49 -31.39 10.78
CA PHE A 243 -9.50 -32.31 11.36
C PHE A 243 -9.64 -32.28 12.87
N SER A 244 -10.07 -33.40 13.46
CA SER A 244 -10.28 -33.54 14.90
C SER A 244 -9.14 -34.33 15.54
N TYR A 245 -8.51 -33.72 16.54
CA TYR A 245 -7.41 -34.30 17.33
C TYR A 245 -7.78 -34.29 18.80
N THR A 246 -7.71 -35.45 19.47
CA THR A 246 -8.01 -35.54 20.91
C THR A 246 -6.78 -36.02 21.69
N PHE A 247 -6.43 -35.28 22.73
CA PHE A 247 -5.27 -35.53 23.58
C PHE A 247 -5.73 -35.93 24.98
N ASP A 248 -5.32 -37.11 25.44
CA ASP A 248 -5.46 -37.51 26.84
C ASP A 248 -4.35 -36.84 27.67
N LYS A 249 -4.69 -35.87 28.51
CA LYS A 249 -3.70 -35.08 29.25
C LYS A 249 -3.94 -35.08 30.77
N LYS A 250 -2.84 -35.18 31.51
CA LYS A 250 -2.78 -34.90 32.96
C LYS A 250 -2.32 -33.45 33.15
N LYS A 251 -2.62 -32.86 34.30
CA LYS A 251 -2.11 -31.55 34.76
C LYS A 251 -0.61 -31.47 34.43
N THR A 252 -0.18 -30.31 33.92
CA THR A 252 1.21 -29.91 33.61
C THR A 252 1.84 -30.31 32.27
N ASP A 253 1.13 -31.04 31.39
CA ASP A 253 1.63 -31.31 30.02
C ASP A 253 0.93 -30.41 28.98
N ALA A 254 1.62 -29.37 28.51
CA ALA A 254 1.12 -28.52 27.43
C ALA A 254 0.76 -29.34 26.17
N VAL A 255 -0.30 -28.93 25.46
CA VAL A 255 -0.58 -29.39 24.09
C VAL A 255 0.00 -28.36 23.14
N GLU A 256 0.94 -28.79 22.30
CA GLU A 256 1.41 -27.99 21.18
C GLU A 256 0.78 -28.51 19.87
N PHE A 257 0.24 -27.58 19.09
CA PHE A 257 -0.42 -27.86 17.82
C PHE A 257 0.05 -26.82 16.79
N ILE A 258 0.59 -27.28 15.67
CA ILE A 258 1.00 -26.39 14.57
C ILE A 258 0.09 -26.67 13.37
N LYS A 259 -0.50 -25.63 12.81
CA LYS A 259 -1.25 -25.64 11.55
C LYS A 259 -0.45 -24.88 10.50
N GLN A 260 -0.12 -25.56 9.41
CA GLN A 260 0.54 -25.00 8.25
C GLN A 260 -0.44 -24.95 7.09
N ASN A 261 -0.50 -23.81 6.40
CA ASN A 261 -1.34 -23.58 5.24
C ASN A 261 -0.47 -23.02 4.11
N ILE A 262 -0.54 -23.64 2.94
CA ILE A 262 0.19 -23.26 1.73
C ILE A 262 -0.83 -22.83 0.68
N TYR A 263 -0.80 -21.55 0.34
CA TYR A 263 -1.66 -20.93 -0.64
C TYR A 263 -0.96 -20.85 -2.00
N VAL A 264 -1.66 -21.25 -3.05
CA VAL A 264 -1.19 -21.18 -4.44
C VAL A 264 -2.29 -20.63 -5.34
N ASP A 265 -1.91 -19.92 -6.39
CA ASP A 265 -2.79 -19.28 -7.35
C ASP A 265 -2.29 -19.46 -8.79
N THR A 266 -3.20 -19.43 -9.75
CA THR A 266 -2.86 -19.61 -11.18
C THR A 266 -1.86 -18.59 -11.70
N LEU A 267 -1.89 -17.33 -11.24
CA LEU A 267 -1.01 -16.27 -11.75
C LEU A 267 0.47 -16.57 -11.52
N ARG A 268 0.82 -17.10 -10.33
CA ARG A 268 2.23 -17.34 -9.95
C ARG A 268 2.65 -18.80 -10.03
N HIS A 269 1.70 -19.73 -9.96
CA HIS A 269 2.00 -21.16 -9.88
C HIS A 269 1.64 -21.91 -11.17
N GLY A 270 0.91 -21.25 -12.09
CA GLY A 270 0.40 -21.84 -13.31
C GLY A 270 -0.69 -22.87 -13.03
N ASP A 271 -0.82 -23.84 -13.94
CA ASP A 271 -1.78 -24.93 -13.81
C ASP A 271 -1.31 -26.00 -12.80
N ASP A 272 -2.24 -26.88 -12.40
CA ASP A 272 -2.02 -27.97 -11.44
C ASP A 272 -1.59 -27.50 -10.04
N LEU A 273 -2.42 -26.63 -9.46
CA LEU A 273 -2.22 -26.04 -8.14
C LEU A 273 -2.02 -27.09 -7.05
N LYS A 274 -2.66 -28.25 -7.17
CA LYS A 274 -2.56 -29.34 -6.20
C LYS A 274 -1.15 -29.89 -6.11
N GLU A 275 -0.52 -30.21 -7.23
CA GLU A 275 0.87 -30.68 -7.25
C GLU A 275 1.86 -29.58 -6.88
N ARG A 276 1.57 -28.32 -7.24
CA ARG A 276 2.37 -27.17 -6.78
C ARG A 276 2.36 -27.02 -5.26
N ALA A 277 1.18 -27.03 -4.64
CA ALA A 277 1.06 -26.92 -3.20
C ALA A 277 1.74 -28.09 -2.48
N LYS A 278 1.58 -29.33 -2.98
CA LYS A 278 2.30 -30.51 -2.47
C LYS A 278 3.82 -30.37 -2.58
N SER A 279 4.32 -29.87 -3.71
CA SER A 279 5.77 -29.66 -3.90
C SER A 279 6.32 -28.64 -2.90
N ILE A 280 5.59 -27.56 -2.62
CA ILE A 280 5.97 -26.58 -1.61
C ILE A 280 5.91 -27.21 -0.22
N TYR A 281 4.86 -27.96 0.10
CA TYR A 281 4.72 -28.69 1.36
C TYR A 281 5.93 -29.60 1.62
N TYR A 282 6.32 -30.45 0.66
CA TYR A 282 7.46 -31.34 0.85
C TYR A 282 8.80 -30.61 1.05
N ARG A 283 8.94 -29.36 0.57
CA ARG A 283 10.13 -28.55 0.88
C ARG A 283 10.14 -27.99 2.31
N LEU A 284 8.96 -27.83 2.91
CA LEU A 284 8.78 -27.18 4.21
C LEU A 284 8.46 -28.14 5.35
N HIS A 285 8.00 -29.36 5.06
CA HIS A 285 7.50 -30.28 6.08
C HIS A 285 8.55 -30.73 7.11
N ASP A 286 9.83 -30.74 6.73
CA ASP A 286 10.96 -31.08 7.59
C ASP A 286 11.54 -29.85 8.32
N VAL A 287 11.03 -28.65 8.05
CA VAL A 287 11.49 -27.39 8.66
C VAL A 287 10.62 -27.08 9.87
N ASP A 288 11.19 -27.10 11.07
CA ASP A 288 10.44 -26.80 12.28
C ASP A 288 10.01 -25.31 12.37
N TYR A 289 9.00 -25.07 13.20
CA TYR A 289 8.42 -23.74 13.40
C TYR A 289 9.45 -22.70 13.86
N GLU A 290 10.38 -23.08 14.74
CA GLU A 290 11.36 -22.15 15.30
C GLU A 290 12.38 -21.71 14.24
N THR A 291 12.73 -22.60 13.32
CA THR A 291 13.58 -22.29 12.16
C THR A 291 12.86 -21.35 11.19
N LEU A 292 11.58 -21.59 10.90
CA LEU A 292 10.76 -20.70 10.07
C LEU A 292 10.66 -19.30 10.71
N LEU A 293 10.37 -19.23 12.01
CA LEU A 293 10.33 -17.98 12.76
C LEU A 293 11.69 -17.26 12.73
N LYS A 294 12.79 -17.99 12.92
CA LYS A 294 14.12 -17.39 12.86
C LYS A 294 14.43 -16.77 11.48
N SER A 295 14.02 -17.44 10.40
CA SER A 295 14.19 -16.91 9.04
C SER A 295 13.38 -15.62 8.79
N GLN A 296 12.20 -15.50 9.40
CA GLN A 296 11.37 -14.30 9.39
C GLN A 296 12.05 -13.16 10.15
N GLU A 297 12.56 -13.43 11.36
CA GLU A 297 13.29 -12.44 12.16
C GLU A 297 14.53 -11.93 11.43
N ASP A 298 15.28 -12.80 10.77
CA ASP A 298 16.47 -12.42 10.01
C ASP A 298 16.13 -11.56 8.78
N TYR A 299 15.02 -11.87 8.10
CA TYR A 299 14.49 -11.03 7.01
C TYR A 299 14.14 -9.61 7.51
N LEU A 300 13.40 -9.52 8.62
CA LEU A 300 12.97 -8.23 9.16
C LEU A 300 14.11 -7.44 9.78
N LYS A 301 15.11 -8.12 10.36
CA LYS A 301 16.33 -7.46 10.81
C LYS A 301 17.01 -6.71 9.66
N LEU A 302 17.16 -7.33 8.49
CA LEU A 302 17.73 -6.68 7.31
C LEU A 302 16.86 -5.53 6.79
N PHE A 303 15.54 -5.67 6.85
CA PHE A 303 14.63 -4.58 6.51
C PHE A 303 14.81 -3.39 7.46
N TRP A 304 14.77 -3.61 8.78
CA TRP A 304 14.85 -2.56 9.78
C TRP A 304 16.22 -1.87 9.82
N GLU A 305 17.30 -2.60 9.55
CA GLU A 305 18.65 -2.03 9.37
C GLU A 305 18.72 -0.96 8.25
N ARG A 306 17.75 -0.95 7.32
CA ARG A 306 17.73 -0.07 6.15
C ARG A 306 16.53 0.88 6.09
N SER A 307 15.57 0.73 7.00
CA SER A 307 14.29 1.44 6.92
C SER A 307 13.82 2.03 8.24
N ASP A 308 14.39 1.62 9.40
CA ASP A 308 13.92 2.13 10.68
C ASP A 308 14.10 3.65 10.79
N VAL A 309 13.11 4.26 11.44
CA VAL A 309 13.06 5.68 11.74
C VAL A 309 12.93 5.82 13.25
N GLU A 310 13.91 6.47 13.87
CA GLU A 310 13.90 6.78 15.28
C GLU A 310 13.45 8.22 15.52
N ILE A 311 12.51 8.43 16.44
CA ILE A 311 12.05 9.75 16.87
C ILE A 311 12.31 9.89 18.38
N GLY A 312 13.12 10.88 18.75
CA GLY A 312 13.41 11.22 20.15
C GLY A 312 12.34 12.12 20.74
N GLY A 313 12.02 11.95 22.03
CA GLY A 313 11.00 12.73 22.74
C GLY A 313 9.57 12.17 22.67
N GLU A 314 9.22 11.43 21.60
CA GLU A 314 7.82 11.07 21.29
C GLU A 314 7.59 9.56 21.07
N ALA A 315 7.32 8.82 22.14
CA ALA A 315 7.16 7.36 22.09
C ALA A 315 5.98 6.86 21.23
N LYS A 316 4.88 7.62 21.19
CA LYS A 316 3.70 7.26 20.38
C LYS A 316 3.94 7.43 18.88
N LEU A 317 4.74 8.44 18.49
CA LEU A 317 5.15 8.64 17.11
C LEU A 317 6.13 7.56 16.66
N GLN A 318 7.05 7.17 17.54
CA GLN A 318 7.94 6.03 17.30
C GLN A 318 7.19 4.72 17.02
N GLU A 319 6.11 4.47 17.77
CA GLU A 319 5.21 3.35 17.55
C GLU A 319 4.51 3.47 16.19
N GLY A 320 3.96 4.64 15.87
CA GLY A 320 3.25 4.90 14.61
C GLY A 320 4.11 4.71 13.36
N ILE A 321 5.33 5.27 13.33
CA ILE A 321 6.19 5.16 12.14
C ILE A 321 6.64 3.72 11.88
N ARG A 322 6.95 2.94 12.94
CA ARG A 322 7.29 1.52 12.79
C ARG A 322 6.08 0.68 12.38
N PHE A 323 4.90 0.98 12.91
CA PHE A 323 3.66 0.36 12.46
C PHE A 323 3.43 0.60 10.96
N ASN A 324 3.54 1.85 10.52
CA ASN A 324 3.36 2.25 9.13
C ASN A 324 4.34 1.51 8.21
N LEU A 325 5.64 1.54 8.50
CA LEU A 325 6.67 0.88 7.69
C LEU A 325 6.49 -0.64 7.61
N PHE A 326 6.12 -1.28 8.73
CA PHE A 326 5.84 -2.70 8.77
C PHE A 326 4.66 -3.07 7.84
N HIS A 327 3.54 -2.35 7.95
CA HIS A 327 2.36 -2.66 7.12
C HIS A 327 2.53 -2.30 5.64
N LEU A 328 3.34 -1.29 5.31
CA LEU A 328 3.76 -1.04 3.93
C LEU A 328 4.53 -2.25 3.38
N LEU A 329 5.51 -2.77 4.10
CA LEU A 329 6.27 -3.96 3.69
C LEU A 329 5.37 -5.19 3.50
N GLN A 330 4.41 -5.40 4.41
CA GLN A 330 3.46 -6.52 4.34
C GLN A 330 2.50 -6.42 3.14
N SER A 331 2.24 -5.22 2.63
CA SER A 331 1.26 -4.98 1.56
C SER A 331 1.89 -4.82 0.18
N SER A 332 3.22 -4.84 0.09
CA SER A 332 3.93 -4.52 -1.16
C SER A 332 4.04 -5.69 -2.12
N GLY A 333 3.42 -5.57 -3.30
CA GLY A 333 3.61 -6.50 -4.42
C GLY A 333 5.09 -6.68 -4.79
N ARG A 334 5.48 -7.89 -5.18
CA ARG A 334 6.89 -8.28 -5.39
C ARG A 334 7.15 -8.95 -6.73
N ASP A 335 6.23 -8.80 -7.66
CA ASP A 335 6.28 -9.42 -8.97
C ASP A 335 5.50 -8.59 -10.00
N LYS A 336 5.61 -8.99 -11.26
CA LYS A 336 4.93 -8.33 -12.38
C LYS A 336 3.40 -8.38 -12.32
N TYR A 337 2.79 -9.19 -11.47
CA TYR A 337 1.34 -9.35 -11.43
C TYR A 337 0.67 -8.43 -10.43
N SER A 338 1.43 -7.91 -9.46
CA SER A 338 0.86 -7.23 -8.30
C SER A 338 1.55 -5.94 -7.95
N ASN A 339 0.79 -5.05 -7.35
CA ASN A 339 1.23 -3.76 -6.84
C ASN A 339 0.67 -3.55 -5.41
N ILE A 340 0.61 -2.32 -4.92
CA ILE A 340 0.07 -1.98 -3.60
C ILE A 340 -1.33 -1.37 -3.77
N SER A 341 -2.35 -2.03 -3.23
CA SER A 341 -3.71 -1.50 -3.22
C SER A 341 -3.88 -0.42 -2.15
N ALA A 342 -4.88 0.46 -2.31
CA ALA A 342 -5.13 1.56 -1.37
C ALA A 342 -5.29 1.10 0.10
N LYS A 343 -5.80 -0.12 0.31
CA LYS A 343 -5.97 -0.77 1.61
C LYS A 343 -5.01 -1.93 1.88
N GLY A 344 -4.00 -2.11 1.03
CA GLY A 344 -3.10 -3.26 1.05
C GLY A 344 -3.87 -4.59 1.03
N LEU A 345 -3.32 -5.59 1.69
CA LEU A 345 -3.98 -6.90 1.90
C LEU A 345 -4.64 -6.98 3.28
N SER A 346 -5.00 -5.82 3.84
CA SER A 346 -5.52 -5.72 5.20
C SER A 346 -7.04 -5.74 5.25
N GLY A 347 -7.74 -5.58 4.12
CA GLY A 347 -9.20 -5.54 4.05
C GLY A 347 -9.71 -5.37 2.62
N GLU A 348 -11.03 -5.24 2.48
CA GLU A 348 -11.71 -5.23 1.18
C GLU A 348 -12.02 -3.83 0.63
N GLY A 349 -11.73 -2.78 1.41
CA GLY A 349 -11.95 -1.40 0.95
C GLY A 349 -11.20 -1.09 -0.34
N TYR A 350 -11.85 -0.36 -1.25
CA TYR A 350 -11.35 -0.07 -2.60
C TYR A 350 -11.09 -1.31 -3.48
N GLU A 351 -11.67 -2.46 -3.13
CA GLU A 351 -11.73 -3.67 -3.98
C GLU A 351 -10.36 -4.22 -4.42
N GLY A 352 -9.28 -3.85 -3.74
CA GLY A 352 -7.91 -4.24 -4.08
C GLY A 352 -7.31 -3.50 -5.28
N HIS A 353 -7.91 -2.40 -5.73
CA HIS A 353 -7.40 -1.63 -6.88
C HIS A 353 -6.13 -0.85 -6.57
N TYR A 354 -5.30 -0.69 -7.60
CA TYR A 354 -4.10 0.13 -7.61
C TYR A 354 -4.40 1.50 -8.22
N PHE A 355 -3.87 2.53 -7.59
CA PHE A 355 -4.06 3.95 -7.95
C PHE A 355 -2.69 4.62 -8.08
N TRP A 356 -2.68 5.91 -8.43
CA TRP A 356 -1.49 6.78 -8.39
C TRP A 356 -0.86 6.89 -6.97
N ASP A 357 -1.61 6.54 -5.93
CA ASP A 357 -1.16 6.40 -4.54
C ASP A 357 0.18 5.66 -4.46
N THR A 358 0.30 4.55 -5.22
CA THR A 358 1.52 3.76 -5.27
C THR A 358 2.71 4.62 -5.67
N GLU A 359 2.64 5.26 -6.83
CA GLU A 359 3.77 5.97 -7.43
C GLU A 359 4.18 7.21 -6.64
N ILE A 360 3.21 7.97 -6.12
CA ILE A 360 3.49 9.25 -5.46
C ILE A 360 3.73 9.11 -3.96
N TYR A 361 3.08 8.16 -3.28
CA TYR A 361 3.11 8.08 -1.81
C TYR A 361 3.85 6.84 -1.26
N LEU A 362 3.83 5.71 -1.98
CA LEU A 362 4.36 4.44 -1.46
C LEU A 362 5.74 4.10 -2.04
N PHE A 363 5.86 4.24 -3.35
CA PHE A 363 7.08 3.99 -4.10
C PHE A 363 8.28 4.79 -3.55
N PRO A 364 8.16 6.08 -3.15
CA PRO A 364 9.32 6.80 -2.62
C PRO A 364 9.90 6.20 -1.33
N VAL A 365 9.07 5.56 -0.50
CA VAL A 365 9.52 4.85 0.71
C VAL A 365 10.45 3.72 0.30
N PHE A 366 10.03 2.88 -0.65
CA PHE A 366 10.83 1.74 -1.10
C PHE A 366 11.98 2.16 -2.00
N LEU A 367 11.84 3.21 -2.79
CA LEU A 367 12.95 3.76 -3.56
C LEU A 367 14.14 4.06 -2.64
N MET A 368 13.85 4.62 -1.46
CA MET A 368 14.87 5.04 -0.51
C MET A 368 15.19 3.98 0.55
N THR A 369 14.45 2.89 0.68
CA THR A 369 14.72 1.88 1.74
C THR A 369 14.94 0.47 1.20
N ASN A 370 14.43 0.16 0.01
CA ASN A 370 14.56 -1.12 -0.68
C ASN A 370 14.36 -0.95 -2.21
N PRO A 371 15.37 -0.44 -2.95
CA PRO A 371 15.23 -0.12 -4.38
C PRO A 371 14.80 -1.32 -5.25
N GLU A 372 15.15 -2.55 -4.87
CA GLU A 372 14.72 -3.74 -5.59
C GLU A 372 13.20 -3.96 -5.48
N LEU A 373 12.62 -3.71 -4.31
CA LEU A 373 11.17 -3.75 -4.16
C LEU A 373 10.51 -2.62 -4.98
N ALA A 374 11.08 -1.42 -4.95
CA ALA A 374 10.61 -0.29 -5.76
C ALA A 374 10.62 -0.62 -7.26
N LYS A 375 11.67 -1.30 -7.74
CA LYS A 375 11.79 -1.80 -9.12
C LYS A 375 10.65 -2.75 -9.48
N GLN A 376 10.26 -3.67 -8.59
CA GLN A 376 9.14 -4.59 -8.85
C GLN A 376 7.80 -3.86 -9.01
N LEU A 377 7.55 -2.79 -8.24
CA LEU A 377 6.33 -1.98 -8.38
C LEU A 377 6.27 -1.29 -9.76
N LEU A 378 7.41 -0.83 -10.28
CA LEU A 378 7.50 -0.28 -11.63
C LEU A 378 7.35 -1.37 -12.70
N ILE A 379 7.96 -2.55 -12.52
CA ILE A 379 7.80 -3.68 -13.46
C ILE A 379 6.32 -4.07 -13.62
N TYR A 380 5.52 -4.00 -12.56
CA TYR A 380 4.07 -4.17 -12.68
C TYR A 380 3.46 -3.16 -13.68
N ARG A 381 3.76 -1.86 -13.56
CA ARG A 381 3.25 -0.83 -14.50
C ARG A 381 3.70 -1.11 -15.92
N TYR A 382 4.95 -1.51 -16.13
CA TYR A 382 5.40 -1.93 -17.46
C TYR A 382 4.62 -3.14 -18.00
N SER A 383 4.32 -4.12 -17.15
CA SER A 383 3.60 -5.33 -17.57
C SER A 383 2.20 -5.08 -18.13
N ILE A 384 1.59 -3.94 -17.77
CA ILE A 384 0.27 -3.50 -18.23
C ILE A 384 0.34 -2.35 -19.26
N LEU A 385 1.52 -2.02 -19.79
CA LEU A 385 1.71 -0.90 -20.73
C LEU A 385 0.84 -1.04 -21.99
N GLU A 386 0.69 -2.25 -22.53
CA GLU A 386 -0.17 -2.48 -23.69
C GLU A 386 -1.65 -2.22 -23.39
N HIS A 387 -2.13 -2.54 -22.17
CA HIS A 387 -3.48 -2.17 -21.74
C HIS A 387 -3.64 -0.65 -21.66
N ALA A 388 -2.62 0.08 -21.20
CA ALA A 388 -2.64 1.54 -21.17
C ALA A 388 -2.67 2.17 -22.58
N LYS A 389 -2.04 1.54 -23.57
CA LYS A 389 -2.10 1.95 -24.99
C LYS A 389 -3.48 1.70 -25.59
N ASP A 390 -4.06 0.53 -25.31
CA ASP A 390 -5.44 0.21 -25.72
C ASP A 390 -6.47 1.13 -25.06
N TRP A 391 -6.23 1.51 -23.80
CA TRP A 391 -7.07 2.45 -23.08
C TRP A 391 -7.00 3.86 -23.66
N ALA A 392 -5.79 4.37 -23.95
CA ALA A 392 -5.61 5.65 -24.63
C ALA A 392 -6.38 5.69 -25.96
N LYS A 393 -6.28 4.62 -26.75
CA LYS A 393 -7.02 4.47 -28.01
C LYS A 393 -8.54 4.47 -27.80
N THR A 394 -9.02 3.82 -26.74
CA THR A 394 -10.45 3.80 -26.39
C THR A 394 -10.98 5.19 -26.07
N LEU A 395 -10.17 6.06 -25.44
CA LEU A 395 -10.51 7.45 -25.17
C LEU A 395 -10.27 8.40 -26.37
N GLY A 396 -9.86 7.87 -27.51
CA GLY A 396 -9.75 8.60 -28.77
C GLY A 396 -8.34 9.06 -29.13
N HIS A 397 -7.31 8.65 -28.39
CA HIS A 397 -5.93 8.97 -28.73
C HIS A 397 -5.39 8.08 -29.85
N LYS A 398 -4.59 8.66 -30.74
CA LYS A 398 -3.96 7.93 -31.86
C LYS A 398 -2.74 7.12 -31.43
N GLN A 399 -2.03 7.59 -30.40
CA GLN A 399 -0.78 7.01 -29.92
C GLN A 399 -0.56 7.36 -28.45
N GLY A 400 0.35 6.62 -27.81
CA GLY A 400 0.74 6.80 -26.43
C GLY A 400 -0.04 5.94 -25.44
N ALA A 401 0.36 6.04 -24.18
CA ALA A 401 -0.14 5.21 -23.08
C ALA A 401 -0.85 6.07 -22.02
N LEU A 402 -2.14 5.79 -21.81
CA LEU A 402 -2.94 6.32 -20.71
C LEU A 402 -3.19 5.20 -19.72
N PHE A 403 -2.55 5.25 -18.56
CA PHE A 403 -2.79 4.26 -17.52
C PHE A 403 -4.20 4.43 -16.93
N PRO A 404 -4.89 3.33 -16.60
CA PRO A 404 -6.21 3.39 -15.96
C PRO A 404 -6.10 4.03 -14.58
N TRP A 405 -7.12 4.81 -14.19
CA TRP A 405 -7.15 5.46 -12.88
C TRP A 405 -7.17 4.45 -11.73
N ARG A 406 -7.95 3.37 -11.90
CA ARG A 406 -7.98 2.22 -10.99
C ARG A 406 -7.99 0.92 -11.75
N THR A 407 -7.15 -0.02 -11.31
CA THR A 407 -7.02 -1.31 -11.98
C THR A 407 -6.40 -2.38 -11.09
N ILE A 408 -6.56 -3.65 -11.48
CA ILE A 408 -5.72 -4.77 -11.01
C ILE A 408 -4.89 -5.33 -12.16
N THR A 409 -5.48 -5.48 -13.35
CA THR A 409 -4.87 -6.17 -14.50
C THR A 409 -4.42 -5.27 -15.64
N GLY A 410 -4.68 -3.96 -15.55
CA GLY A 410 -4.39 -2.97 -16.60
C GLY A 410 -5.63 -2.37 -17.26
N GLU A 411 -6.81 -2.99 -17.11
CA GLU A 411 -8.08 -2.43 -17.61
C GLU A 411 -8.65 -1.39 -16.63
N GLU A 412 -9.31 -0.35 -17.15
CA GLU A 412 -9.96 0.69 -16.34
C GLU A 412 -11.19 0.13 -15.60
N CYS A 413 -11.25 0.38 -14.28
CA CYS A 413 -12.37 -0.03 -13.43
C CYS A 413 -13.27 1.14 -12.98
N SER A 414 -12.94 2.38 -13.33
CA SER A 414 -13.71 3.54 -12.86
C SER A 414 -15.05 3.70 -13.56
N SER A 415 -16.13 3.51 -12.80
CA SER A 415 -17.50 3.80 -13.26
C SER A 415 -17.86 5.29 -13.27
N TYR A 416 -16.99 6.14 -12.72
CA TYR A 416 -17.18 7.60 -12.69
C TYR A 416 -16.03 8.28 -13.43
N PHE A 417 -16.27 8.64 -14.69
CA PHE A 417 -15.22 9.21 -15.55
C PHE A 417 -14.68 10.60 -15.10
N PRO A 418 -15.47 11.53 -14.50
CA PRO A 418 -14.96 12.87 -14.18
C PRO A 418 -13.84 12.85 -13.15
N SER A 419 -13.90 12.00 -12.13
CA SER A 419 -12.79 11.72 -11.21
C SER A 419 -12.26 10.29 -11.40
N GLY A 420 -12.18 9.86 -12.65
CA GLY A 420 -11.66 8.57 -13.05
C GLY A 420 -10.81 8.75 -14.30
N SER A 421 -11.34 8.34 -15.44
CA SER A 421 -10.65 8.39 -16.73
C SER A 421 -10.18 9.79 -17.16
N ALA A 422 -10.75 10.87 -16.62
CA ALA A 422 -10.29 12.23 -16.85
C ALA A 422 -9.04 12.63 -16.04
N GLN A 423 -8.59 11.82 -15.07
CA GLN A 423 -7.38 12.04 -14.27
C GLN A 423 -6.14 11.56 -15.01
N TYR A 424 -5.79 12.25 -16.10
CA TYR A 424 -4.68 11.92 -16.99
C TYR A 424 -3.31 11.98 -16.29
N HIS A 425 -3.21 12.69 -15.17
CA HIS A 425 -1.97 12.88 -14.45
C HIS A 425 -1.34 11.56 -13.98
N ILE A 426 -2.12 10.48 -13.80
CA ILE A 426 -1.59 9.15 -13.44
C ILE A 426 -0.49 8.65 -14.39
N SER A 427 -0.60 8.93 -15.69
CA SER A 427 0.45 8.58 -16.65
C SER A 427 1.74 9.39 -16.43
N ALA A 428 1.63 10.65 -16.02
CA ALA A 428 2.80 11.45 -15.65
C ALA A 428 3.36 11.07 -14.27
N ASP A 429 2.52 10.63 -13.32
CA ASP A 429 2.96 10.16 -12.00
C ASP A 429 3.81 8.89 -12.10
N ILE A 430 3.39 7.96 -12.96
CA ILE A 430 4.15 6.75 -13.28
C ILE A 430 5.46 7.13 -13.97
N ALA A 431 5.42 7.98 -15.00
CA ALA A 431 6.63 8.46 -15.67
C ALA A 431 7.60 9.15 -14.70
N TYR A 432 7.10 9.99 -13.79
CA TYR A 432 7.88 10.63 -12.74
C TYR A 432 8.59 9.60 -11.86
N SER A 433 7.90 8.53 -11.45
CA SER A 433 8.49 7.49 -10.60
C SER A 433 9.62 6.72 -11.30
N TYR A 434 9.53 6.50 -12.61
CA TYR A 434 10.64 5.94 -13.40
C TYR A 434 11.86 6.86 -13.45
N ILE A 435 11.64 8.17 -13.58
CA ILE A 435 12.71 9.17 -13.55
C ILE A 435 13.36 9.23 -12.17
N GLN A 436 12.57 9.24 -11.10
CA GLN A 436 13.08 9.18 -9.72
C GLN A 436 13.83 7.87 -9.44
N TYR A 437 13.35 6.74 -9.96
CA TYR A 437 14.08 5.47 -9.90
C TYR A 437 15.47 5.58 -10.52
N TYR A 438 15.54 6.14 -11.73
CA TYR A 438 16.80 6.35 -12.42
C TYR A 438 17.73 7.30 -11.64
N PHE A 439 17.21 8.41 -11.11
CA PHE A 439 18.03 9.32 -10.30
C PHE A 439 18.57 8.69 -9.02
N ALA A 440 17.78 7.86 -8.35
CA ALA A 440 18.17 7.26 -7.08
C ALA A 440 19.07 6.03 -7.25
N THR A 441 19.04 5.33 -8.39
CA THR A 441 19.75 4.05 -8.57
C THR A 441 20.79 4.07 -9.68
N ASN A 442 20.67 4.99 -10.65
CA ASN A 442 21.43 5.00 -11.89
C ASN A 442 21.39 3.66 -12.64
N ASP A 443 20.29 2.89 -12.51
CA ASP A 443 20.08 1.60 -13.16
C ASP A 443 19.74 1.79 -14.66
N GLN A 444 20.80 1.97 -15.46
CA GLN A 444 20.70 2.18 -16.91
C GLN A 444 20.09 0.98 -17.64
N GLN A 445 20.35 -0.25 -17.15
CA GLN A 445 19.80 -1.46 -17.75
C GLN A 445 18.27 -1.49 -17.60
N PHE A 446 17.75 -1.14 -16.42
CA PHE A 446 16.30 -1.00 -16.24
C PHE A 446 15.68 0.06 -17.16
N MET A 447 16.38 1.18 -17.39
CA MET A 447 15.90 2.19 -18.33
C MET A 447 15.90 1.69 -19.78
N LEU A 448 16.89 0.89 -20.18
CA LEU A 448 16.94 0.26 -21.51
C LEU A 448 15.86 -0.81 -21.69
N ASP A 449 15.61 -1.63 -20.67
CA ASP A 449 14.69 -2.77 -20.74
C ASP A 449 13.21 -2.37 -20.55
N TYR A 450 12.94 -1.28 -19.82
CA TYR A 450 11.58 -0.92 -19.40
C TYR A 450 11.32 0.58 -19.43
N GLY A 451 12.22 1.36 -18.82
CA GLY A 451 11.91 2.76 -18.49
C GLY A 451 11.73 3.67 -19.70
N ALA A 452 12.59 3.56 -20.70
CA ALA A 452 12.54 4.46 -21.84
C ALA A 452 11.29 4.27 -22.70
N GLU A 453 10.86 3.02 -22.93
CA GLU A 453 9.61 2.74 -23.64
C GLU A 453 8.42 3.39 -22.92
N LEU A 454 8.32 3.22 -21.60
CA LEU A 454 7.24 3.80 -20.82
C LEU A 454 7.25 5.34 -20.85
N LEU A 455 8.41 5.97 -20.73
CA LEU A 455 8.54 7.44 -20.83
C LEU A 455 8.11 7.93 -22.22
N ILE A 456 8.53 7.26 -23.28
CA ILE A 456 8.19 7.65 -24.66
C ILE A 456 6.68 7.48 -24.93
N GLU A 457 6.10 6.34 -24.56
CA GLU A 457 4.67 6.09 -24.80
C GLU A 457 3.79 7.02 -23.96
N THR A 458 4.17 7.34 -22.72
CA THR A 458 3.43 8.34 -21.93
C THR A 458 3.64 9.77 -22.44
N ALA A 459 4.79 10.11 -23.04
CA ALA A 459 4.99 11.41 -23.68
C ALA A 459 4.16 11.59 -24.95
N ARG A 460 3.97 10.54 -25.75
CA ARG A 460 3.09 10.53 -26.93
C ARG A 460 1.65 10.90 -26.61
N LEU A 461 1.15 10.52 -25.43
CA LEU A 461 -0.19 10.87 -24.96
C LEU A 461 -0.37 12.39 -24.91
N TRP A 462 0.60 13.13 -24.39
CA TRP A 462 0.45 14.57 -24.14
C TRP A 462 0.31 15.38 -25.42
N LEU A 463 0.99 14.99 -26.51
CA LEU A 463 0.85 15.66 -27.80
C LEU A 463 -0.54 15.54 -28.41
N ASP A 464 -1.23 14.43 -28.17
CA ASP A 464 -2.58 14.20 -28.70
C ASP A 464 -3.67 14.70 -27.73
N THR A 465 -3.34 14.82 -26.44
CA THR A 465 -4.23 15.40 -25.41
C THR A 465 -4.23 16.93 -25.48
N GLY A 466 -3.05 17.54 -25.65
CA GLY A 466 -2.90 18.99 -25.69
C GLY A 466 -2.91 19.58 -27.10
N HIS A 467 -2.85 20.91 -27.18
CA HIS A 467 -2.78 21.62 -28.45
C HIS A 467 -2.11 23.00 -28.29
N PHE A 468 -1.57 23.53 -29.38
CA PHE A 468 -1.05 24.90 -29.41
C PHE A 468 -2.20 25.91 -29.59
N ARG A 469 -2.31 26.85 -28.64
CA ARG A 469 -3.17 28.03 -28.70
C ARG A 469 -2.65 29.04 -29.72
N ARG A 470 -3.48 30.03 -30.04
CA ARG A 470 -3.13 31.10 -31.00
C ARG A 470 -1.95 31.97 -30.57
N ASP A 471 -1.70 32.07 -29.27
CA ASP A 471 -0.57 32.78 -28.69
C ASP A 471 0.74 31.96 -28.67
N GLY A 472 0.67 30.71 -29.13
CA GLY A 472 1.81 29.79 -29.18
C GLY A 472 2.00 28.94 -27.94
N SER A 473 1.21 29.13 -26.88
CA SER A 473 1.26 28.27 -25.69
C SER A 473 0.64 26.90 -25.97
N PHE A 474 1.19 25.85 -25.37
CA PHE A 474 0.66 24.48 -25.43
C PHE A 474 -0.25 24.25 -24.21
N ALA A 475 -1.52 23.97 -24.47
CA ALA A 475 -2.55 23.82 -23.44
C ALA A 475 -3.07 22.39 -23.39
N ILE A 476 -3.45 21.95 -22.20
CA ILE A 476 -4.12 20.69 -21.95
C ILE A 476 -5.46 21.03 -21.30
N ASP A 477 -6.55 20.72 -21.99
CA ASP A 477 -7.90 21.10 -21.62
C ASP A 477 -8.73 19.85 -21.24
N GLU A 478 -9.81 20.03 -20.47
CA GLU A 478 -10.77 19.00 -20.06
C GLU A 478 -10.16 17.81 -19.28
N VAL A 479 -9.26 18.09 -18.35
CA VAL A 479 -8.63 17.12 -17.44
C VAL A 479 -9.06 17.32 -15.99
N THR A 480 -8.88 16.30 -15.15
CA THR A 480 -9.05 16.42 -13.70
C THR A 480 -7.70 16.27 -13.01
N GLY A 481 -7.36 17.19 -12.12
CA GLY A 481 -6.16 17.09 -11.28
C GLY A 481 -6.40 16.31 -10.00
N PRO A 482 -5.41 16.23 -9.09
CA PRO A 482 -5.56 15.60 -7.78
C PRO A 482 -6.73 16.10 -6.94
N ASP A 483 -7.15 17.35 -7.11
CA ASP A 483 -8.34 17.87 -6.45
C ASP A 483 -9.65 17.42 -7.13
N GLU A 484 -10.21 16.32 -6.64
CA GLU A 484 -11.49 15.80 -7.15
C GLU A 484 -12.72 16.66 -6.76
N TYR A 485 -12.56 17.77 -6.03
CA TYR A 485 -13.65 18.75 -5.78
C TYR A 485 -13.82 19.77 -6.90
N THR A 486 -13.04 19.65 -7.98
CA THR A 486 -13.38 20.19 -9.30
C THR A 486 -12.85 19.26 -10.39
N CYS A 487 -13.74 18.72 -11.23
CA CYS A 487 -13.37 17.85 -12.35
C CYS A 487 -13.55 18.53 -13.70
N LEU A 488 -12.88 18.01 -14.74
CA LEU A 488 -12.99 18.43 -16.14
C LEU A 488 -12.68 19.94 -16.30
N VAL A 489 -11.49 20.32 -15.86
CA VAL A 489 -10.97 21.68 -15.91
C VAL A 489 -9.96 21.86 -17.05
N ASN A 490 -9.74 23.10 -17.42
CA ASN A 490 -8.72 23.46 -18.39
C ASN A 490 -7.44 23.88 -17.69
N ASN A 491 -6.32 23.33 -18.16
CA ASN A 491 -4.97 23.66 -17.72
C ASN A 491 -4.79 23.49 -16.22
N ASN A 492 -5.16 22.33 -15.70
CA ASN A 492 -4.83 22.00 -14.32
C ASN A 492 -3.31 22.12 -14.12
N TYR A 493 -2.87 22.96 -13.16
CA TYR A 493 -1.46 23.27 -12.98
C TYR A 493 -0.62 22.01 -12.72
N TYR A 494 -1.09 21.11 -11.85
CA TYR A 494 -0.42 19.84 -11.56
C TYR A 494 -0.24 19.00 -12.82
N THR A 495 -1.31 18.78 -13.57
CA THR A 495 -1.28 17.97 -14.80
C THR A 495 -0.32 18.57 -15.83
N ASN A 496 -0.38 19.89 -16.07
CA ASN A 496 0.46 20.53 -17.09
C ASN A 496 1.95 20.49 -16.73
N VAL A 497 2.31 20.74 -15.47
CA VAL A 497 3.73 20.73 -15.06
C VAL A 497 4.30 19.31 -15.06
N MET A 498 3.50 18.30 -14.66
CA MET A 498 3.90 16.89 -14.71
C MET A 498 4.01 16.39 -16.17
N ALA A 499 3.11 16.81 -17.06
CA ALA A 499 3.20 16.53 -18.50
C ALA A 499 4.45 17.17 -19.12
N LYS A 500 4.75 18.43 -18.78
CA LYS A 500 5.97 19.13 -19.20
C LYS A 500 7.22 18.35 -18.76
N HIS A 501 7.25 17.87 -17.52
CA HIS A 501 8.36 17.08 -17.01
C HIS A 501 8.55 15.76 -17.78
N ASN A 502 7.46 15.03 -18.04
CA ASN A 502 7.48 13.80 -18.84
C ASN A 502 8.01 14.06 -20.27
N LEU A 503 7.46 15.05 -20.98
CA LEU A 503 7.89 15.42 -22.33
C LEU A 503 9.39 15.72 -22.42
N ARG A 504 9.95 16.44 -21.43
CA ARG A 504 11.39 16.71 -21.38
C ARG A 504 12.20 15.44 -21.18
N TRP A 505 11.78 14.58 -20.28
CA TRP A 505 12.49 13.36 -19.96
C TRP A 505 12.41 12.31 -21.06
N ALA A 506 11.29 12.22 -21.80
CA ALA A 506 11.18 11.38 -22.98
C ALA A 506 12.14 11.80 -24.10
N ALA A 507 12.25 13.12 -24.36
CA ALA A 507 13.22 13.63 -25.33
C ALA A 507 14.66 13.33 -24.88
N ARG A 508 14.95 13.57 -23.60
CA ARG A 508 16.28 13.36 -23.03
C ARG A 508 16.69 11.89 -23.00
N ILE A 509 15.80 10.98 -22.59
CA ILE A 509 16.14 9.56 -22.52
C ILE A 509 16.44 9.01 -23.92
N ALA A 510 15.68 9.44 -24.94
CA ALA A 510 15.95 9.08 -26.34
C ALA A 510 17.33 9.52 -26.83
N GLU A 511 17.85 10.65 -26.34
CA GLU A 511 19.23 11.08 -26.61
C GLU A 511 20.28 10.30 -25.80
N MET A 512 19.94 9.86 -24.59
CA MET A 512 20.85 9.16 -23.69
C MET A 512 21.04 7.68 -24.06
N LEU A 513 19.99 6.95 -24.46
CA LEU A 513 20.07 5.51 -24.70
C LEU A 513 21.19 5.09 -25.67
N PRO A 514 21.42 5.77 -26.82
CA PRO A 514 22.48 5.38 -27.74
C PRO A 514 23.89 5.52 -27.16
N THR A 515 24.06 6.38 -26.13
CA THR A 515 25.32 6.55 -25.41
C THR A 515 25.59 5.43 -24.40
N TRP A 516 24.54 4.73 -23.96
CA TRP A 516 24.63 3.59 -23.04
C TRP A 516 24.78 2.27 -23.80
N ASP A 517 23.87 1.99 -24.74
CA ASP A 517 23.93 0.84 -25.65
C ASP A 517 23.20 1.17 -26.96
N ALA A 518 23.98 1.49 -28.00
CA ALA A 518 23.44 1.86 -29.32
C ALA A 518 22.58 0.77 -29.96
N ARG A 519 22.87 -0.52 -29.71
CA ARG A 519 22.13 -1.63 -30.33
C ARG A 519 20.78 -1.81 -29.67
N LEU A 520 20.71 -1.79 -28.34
CA LEU A 520 19.44 -1.88 -27.63
C LEU A 520 18.57 -0.64 -27.88
N ALA A 521 19.18 0.54 -27.95
CA ALA A 521 18.48 1.76 -28.33
C ALA A 521 17.85 1.65 -29.74
N GLU A 522 18.61 1.20 -30.74
CA GLU A 522 18.09 0.97 -32.10
C GLU A 522 16.94 -0.05 -32.11
N GLN A 523 17.07 -1.15 -31.37
CA GLN A 523 16.01 -2.15 -31.24
C GLN A 523 14.72 -1.58 -30.62
N LEU A 524 14.85 -0.77 -29.58
CA LEU A 524 13.71 -0.11 -28.95
C LEU A 524 13.06 0.90 -29.91
N PHE A 525 13.86 1.76 -30.55
CA PHE A 525 13.36 2.78 -31.47
C PHE A 525 12.65 2.16 -32.68
N ASP A 526 13.18 1.05 -33.21
CA ASP A 526 12.52 0.27 -34.25
C ASP A 526 11.23 -0.40 -33.74
N HIS A 527 11.25 -0.94 -32.51
CA HIS A 527 10.08 -1.61 -31.90
C HIS A 527 8.89 -0.66 -31.75
N ILE A 528 9.14 0.55 -31.23
CA ILE A 528 8.10 1.56 -30.96
C ILE A 528 7.91 2.54 -32.11
N CYS A 529 8.63 2.35 -33.23
CA CYS A 529 8.65 3.23 -34.39
C CYS A 529 8.89 4.70 -34.01
N LEU A 530 9.93 4.98 -33.21
CA LEU A 530 10.24 6.33 -32.76
C LEU A 530 10.79 7.18 -33.92
N GLU A 531 10.10 8.27 -34.25
CA GLU A 531 10.55 9.19 -35.28
C GLU A 531 11.30 10.39 -34.66
N PRO A 532 12.44 10.84 -35.25
CA PRO A 532 13.20 11.99 -34.72
C PRO A 532 12.41 13.31 -34.65
N GLU A 533 11.31 13.43 -35.39
CA GLU A 533 10.43 14.60 -35.33
C GLU A 533 9.59 14.62 -34.04
N GLU A 534 9.19 13.46 -33.50
CA GLU A 534 8.44 13.38 -32.23
C GLU A 534 9.24 14.03 -31.09
N ILE A 535 10.55 13.77 -31.03
CA ILE A 535 11.45 14.37 -30.04
C ILE A 535 11.43 15.90 -30.09
N LYS A 536 11.42 16.48 -31.29
CA LYS A 536 11.35 17.94 -31.47
C LYS A 536 9.99 18.49 -31.07
N GLU A 537 8.91 17.77 -31.37
CA GLU A 537 7.57 18.14 -30.97
C GLU A 537 7.39 18.11 -29.45
N TRP A 538 7.97 17.11 -28.76
CA TRP A 538 7.96 17.04 -27.30
C TRP A 538 8.68 18.22 -26.67
N ILE A 539 9.90 18.54 -27.15
CA ILE A 539 10.67 19.70 -26.68
C ILE A 539 9.86 20.98 -26.89
N LYS A 540 9.28 21.17 -28.08
CA LYS A 540 8.47 22.34 -28.40
C LYS A 540 7.24 22.47 -27.52
N ALA A 541 6.51 21.38 -27.28
CA ALA A 541 5.34 21.38 -26.40
C ALA A 541 5.74 21.70 -24.96
N ALA A 542 6.83 21.12 -24.45
CA ALA A 542 7.34 21.39 -23.11
C ALA A 542 7.90 22.82 -22.94
N ASP A 543 8.55 23.39 -23.96
CA ASP A 543 9.03 24.78 -23.97
C ASP A 543 7.87 25.78 -23.90
N ASN A 544 6.72 25.43 -24.48
CA ASN A 544 5.57 26.32 -24.59
C ASN A 544 4.41 25.93 -23.67
N MET A 545 4.58 24.95 -22.77
CA MET A 545 3.52 24.49 -21.88
C MET A 545 2.94 25.66 -21.10
N TYR A 546 1.63 25.85 -21.21
CA TYR A 546 0.92 26.85 -20.43
C TYR A 546 0.82 26.38 -18.98
N LEU A 547 1.36 27.16 -18.06
CA LEU A 547 1.24 26.96 -16.62
C LEU A 547 0.46 28.15 -16.06
N PRO A 548 -0.75 27.97 -15.50
CA PRO A 548 -1.51 29.07 -14.92
C PRO A 548 -0.69 29.83 -13.89
N TYR A 549 -0.73 31.15 -13.97
CA TYR A 549 -0.06 32.04 -13.03
C TYR A 549 -0.83 33.35 -12.88
N ASP A 550 -1.12 33.72 -11.65
CA ASP A 550 -1.78 34.98 -11.31
C ASP A 550 -0.74 35.95 -10.74
N ALA A 551 -0.51 37.07 -11.42
CA ALA A 551 0.53 38.03 -11.06
C ALA A 551 0.13 38.95 -9.90
N GLU A 552 -1.17 39.07 -9.57
CA GLU A 552 -1.64 39.91 -8.47
C GLU A 552 -1.46 39.19 -7.12
N LEU A 553 -1.83 37.91 -7.08
CA LEU A 553 -1.67 37.03 -5.93
C LEU A 553 -0.28 36.40 -5.87
N ASP A 554 0.47 36.40 -6.98
CA ASP A 554 1.76 35.71 -7.13
C ASP A 554 1.66 34.22 -6.76
N ILE A 555 0.65 33.55 -7.35
CA ILE A 555 0.38 32.12 -7.16
C ILE A 555 0.19 31.42 -8.50
N ASN A 556 0.21 30.09 -8.47
CA ASN A 556 -0.31 29.27 -9.57
C ASN A 556 -1.76 28.89 -9.27
N PRO A 557 -2.75 29.42 -10.00
CA PRO A 557 -4.14 28.94 -9.92
C PRO A 557 -4.21 27.46 -10.29
N GLN A 558 -5.12 26.71 -9.65
CA GLN A 558 -5.28 25.28 -9.88
C GLN A 558 -5.69 25.00 -11.33
N ASP A 559 -6.52 25.87 -11.90
CA ASP A 559 -7.01 25.80 -13.28
C ASP A 559 -7.43 27.20 -13.78
N ASP A 560 -7.74 27.30 -15.08
CA ASP A 560 -8.12 28.56 -15.77
C ASP A 560 -9.32 29.29 -15.12
N SER A 561 -10.22 28.55 -14.47
CA SER A 561 -11.47 29.07 -13.92
C SER A 561 -11.44 29.29 -12.40
N PHE A 562 -10.48 28.69 -11.70
CA PHE A 562 -10.50 28.53 -10.24
C PHE A 562 -10.74 29.85 -9.48
N LEU A 563 -9.93 30.87 -9.76
CA LEU A 563 -10.01 32.17 -9.06
C LEU A 563 -11.28 32.97 -9.39
N ASN A 564 -12.03 32.60 -10.43
CA ASN A 564 -13.28 33.25 -10.80
C ASN A 564 -14.49 32.69 -10.02
N LYS A 565 -14.29 31.63 -9.22
CA LYS A 565 -15.33 30.98 -8.43
C LYS A 565 -15.49 31.66 -7.06
N LYS A 566 -16.61 31.38 -6.39
CA LYS A 566 -16.82 31.85 -5.01
C LYS A 566 -15.95 31.04 -4.04
N VAL A 567 -15.33 31.68 -3.05
CA VAL A 567 -14.60 30.97 -1.99
C VAL A 567 -15.58 30.19 -1.10
N TRP A 568 -15.28 28.92 -0.80
CA TRP A 568 -16.06 28.14 0.14
C TRP A 568 -15.78 28.60 1.58
N ASP A 569 -16.83 28.68 2.40
CA ASP A 569 -16.68 29.12 3.80
C ASP A 569 -16.38 27.92 4.71
N LEU A 570 -15.13 27.45 4.69
CA LEU A 570 -14.69 26.32 5.51
C LEU A 570 -14.81 26.63 7.01
N SER A 571 -14.63 27.89 7.41
CA SER A 571 -14.68 28.32 8.81
C SER A 571 -16.04 28.09 9.47
N ASN A 572 -17.12 28.15 8.68
CA ASN A 572 -18.49 27.93 9.13
C ASN A 572 -19.09 26.60 8.64
N THR A 573 -18.28 25.73 8.02
CA THR A 573 -18.72 24.38 7.60
C THR A 573 -18.59 23.42 8.78
N PRO A 574 -19.68 22.79 9.25
CA PRO A 574 -19.63 21.84 10.37
C PRO A 574 -18.76 20.62 10.05
N ASP A 575 -18.02 20.11 11.04
CA ASP A 575 -17.23 18.88 10.87
C ASP A 575 -18.11 17.65 10.57
N THR A 576 -19.38 17.66 10.97
CA THR A 576 -20.35 16.61 10.63
C THR A 576 -20.75 16.59 9.15
N GLU A 577 -20.37 17.61 8.38
CA GLU A 577 -20.58 17.66 6.94
C GLU A 577 -19.29 17.38 6.16
N LYS A 578 -18.24 16.93 6.84
CA LYS A 578 -16.99 16.45 6.24
C LYS A 578 -16.95 14.91 6.29
N PRO A 579 -16.43 14.24 5.25
CA PRO A 579 -15.91 14.82 4.01
C PRO A 579 -17.01 15.38 3.09
N LEU A 580 -16.79 16.54 2.48
CA LEU A 580 -17.85 17.31 1.80
C LEU A 580 -18.56 16.51 0.71
N LEU A 581 -17.85 15.62 0.00
CA LEU A 581 -18.40 14.77 -1.06
C LEU A 581 -19.54 13.84 -0.61
N LEU A 582 -19.62 13.53 0.70
CA LEU A 582 -20.69 12.71 1.25
C LEU A 582 -21.95 13.52 1.58
N HIS A 583 -21.85 14.86 1.63
CA HIS A 583 -22.91 15.75 2.08
C HIS A 583 -23.36 16.76 1.01
N TYR A 584 -22.50 17.05 0.04
CA TYR A 584 -22.71 18.03 -1.00
C TYR A 584 -22.60 17.40 -2.39
N HIS A 585 -23.55 17.75 -3.27
CA HIS A 585 -23.52 17.30 -4.66
C HIS A 585 -22.25 17.83 -5.38
N PRO A 586 -21.57 17.04 -6.24
CA PRO A 586 -20.34 17.47 -6.93
C PRO A 586 -20.48 18.82 -7.67
N LEU A 587 -21.59 19.02 -8.39
CA LEU A 587 -21.88 20.31 -9.06
C LEU A 587 -21.93 21.52 -8.10
N THR A 588 -22.24 21.31 -6.83
CA THR A 588 -22.12 22.37 -5.81
C THR A 588 -20.64 22.66 -5.57
N LEU A 589 -19.84 21.64 -5.25
CA LEU A 589 -18.41 21.78 -4.95
C LEU A 589 -17.66 22.44 -6.13
N TYR A 590 -17.93 22.03 -7.36
CA TYR A 590 -17.21 22.48 -8.57
C TYR A 590 -17.36 24.00 -8.85
N ARG A 591 -18.34 24.66 -8.21
CA ARG A 591 -18.61 26.10 -8.33
C ARG A 591 -17.87 26.95 -7.30
N TYR A 592 -17.11 26.33 -6.42
CA TYR A 592 -16.39 27.01 -5.36
C TYR A 592 -14.88 26.80 -5.48
N GLN A 593 -14.15 27.67 -4.79
CA GLN A 593 -12.75 27.47 -4.47
C GLN A 593 -12.72 26.66 -3.17
N VAL A 594 -12.56 25.34 -3.31
CA VAL A 594 -12.40 24.39 -2.23
C VAL A 594 -11.68 23.18 -2.79
N CYS A 595 -10.67 22.70 -2.06
CA CYS A 595 -9.88 21.56 -2.47
C CYS A 595 -10.14 20.38 -1.52
N LYS A 596 -10.28 19.18 -2.08
CA LYS A 596 -10.32 17.91 -1.34
C LYS A 596 -8.96 17.62 -0.69
N GLN A 597 -7.89 17.88 -1.42
CA GLN A 597 -6.52 17.52 -1.11
C GLN A 597 -5.51 18.42 -1.84
N ALA A 598 -4.22 18.21 -1.60
CA ALA A 598 -3.16 18.95 -2.29
C ALA A 598 -3.15 18.67 -3.81
N ASP A 599 -3.21 19.73 -4.61
CA ASP A 599 -3.11 19.71 -6.07
C ASP A 599 -1.92 20.58 -6.52
N THR A 600 -2.06 21.90 -6.52
CA THR A 600 -0.96 22.83 -6.82
C THR A 600 0.19 22.71 -5.82
N ILE A 601 -0.13 22.50 -4.54
CA ILE A 601 0.89 22.30 -3.49
C ILE A 601 1.65 21.00 -3.69
N LEU A 602 1.02 19.96 -4.27
CA LEU A 602 1.69 18.71 -4.59
C LEU A 602 2.66 18.90 -5.76
N ALA A 603 2.28 19.66 -6.80
CA ALA A 603 3.19 20.04 -7.88
C ALA A 603 4.42 20.80 -7.37
N HIS A 604 4.20 21.76 -6.47
CA HIS A 604 5.26 22.53 -5.81
C HIS A 604 6.21 21.66 -4.98
N PHE A 605 5.74 20.53 -4.46
CA PHE A 605 6.59 19.56 -3.80
C PHE A 605 7.40 18.73 -4.81
N LEU A 606 6.75 18.11 -5.79
CA LEU A 606 7.39 17.15 -6.70
C LEU A 606 8.34 17.81 -7.70
N LEU A 607 8.06 19.06 -8.10
CA LEU A 607 8.80 19.84 -9.09
C LEU A 607 9.08 21.26 -8.56
N GLU A 608 9.65 21.35 -7.37
CA GLU A 608 9.89 22.62 -6.65
C GLU A 608 10.69 23.67 -7.43
N ASP A 609 11.54 23.24 -8.37
CA ASP A 609 12.39 24.12 -9.18
C ASP A 609 11.64 24.83 -10.33
N GLU A 610 10.37 24.49 -10.57
CA GLU A 610 9.52 25.14 -11.58
C GLU A 610 9.01 26.53 -11.15
N GLN A 611 9.12 26.87 -9.87
CA GLN A 611 8.66 28.15 -9.34
C GLN A 611 9.67 28.78 -8.38
N LYS A 612 9.63 30.11 -8.31
CA LYS A 612 10.39 30.87 -7.30
C LYS A 612 9.81 30.64 -5.91
N HIS A 613 10.66 30.76 -4.88
CA HIS A 613 10.28 30.54 -3.49
C HIS A 613 9.07 31.38 -3.04
N GLU A 614 8.97 32.64 -3.46
CA GLU A 614 7.86 33.53 -3.09
C GLU A 614 6.51 33.01 -3.62
N THR A 615 6.49 32.46 -4.84
CA THR A 615 5.27 31.85 -5.41
C THR A 615 4.84 30.64 -4.59
N LEU A 616 5.81 29.83 -4.12
CA LEU A 616 5.54 28.66 -3.28
C LEU A 616 4.91 29.09 -1.93
N VAL A 617 5.47 30.12 -1.29
CA VAL A 617 4.94 30.70 -0.05
C VAL A 617 3.52 31.21 -0.23
N ASN A 618 3.27 32.02 -1.24
CA ASN A 618 1.96 32.61 -1.51
C ASN A 618 0.93 31.53 -1.86
N SER A 619 1.31 30.56 -2.70
CA SER A 619 0.45 29.43 -3.06
C SER A 619 0.09 28.62 -1.82
N PHE A 620 1.05 28.27 -0.96
CA PHE A 620 0.77 27.56 0.29
C PHE A 620 -0.23 28.31 1.16
N ASN A 621 0.03 29.58 1.44
CA ASN A 621 -0.83 30.41 2.29
C ASN A 621 -2.25 30.55 1.72
N TYR A 622 -2.40 30.49 0.39
CA TYR A 622 -3.69 30.54 -0.29
C TYR A 622 -4.45 29.20 -0.16
N TYR A 623 -3.84 28.11 -0.64
CA TYR A 623 -4.50 26.81 -0.71
C TYR A 623 -4.76 26.18 0.66
N GLU A 624 -3.92 26.48 1.66
CA GLU A 624 -4.14 26.05 3.05
C GLU A 624 -5.52 26.49 3.58
N GLN A 625 -5.97 27.70 3.22
CA GLN A 625 -7.24 28.26 3.71
C GLN A 625 -8.49 27.62 3.10
N ILE A 626 -8.33 26.91 1.99
CA ILE A 626 -9.44 26.36 1.18
C ILE A 626 -9.34 24.84 0.99
N THR A 627 -8.37 24.18 1.60
CA THR A 627 -8.21 22.72 1.53
C THR A 627 -8.86 22.06 2.75
N THR A 628 -9.68 21.04 2.50
CA THR A 628 -10.46 20.33 3.53
C THR A 628 -9.68 19.24 4.25
N HIS A 629 -8.65 18.68 3.60
CA HIS A 629 -7.94 17.48 4.05
C HIS A 629 -8.86 16.25 4.21
N ASP A 630 -9.91 16.19 3.39
CA ASP A 630 -10.89 15.10 3.36
C ASP A 630 -10.28 13.79 2.83
N SER A 631 -9.18 13.89 2.09
CA SER A 631 -8.34 12.75 1.70
C SER A 631 -7.18 12.54 2.66
N SER A 632 -6.87 11.28 3.00
CA SER A 632 -5.70 10.94 3.82
C SER A 632 -4.36 11.23 3.12
N LEU A 633 -4.38 11.54 1.81
CA LEU A 633 -3.22 11.95 1.03
C LEU A 633 -2.83 13.41 1.27
N SER A 634 -3.69 14.22 1.90
CA SER A 634 -3.49 15.68 1.92
C SER A 634 -2.48 16.15 2.96
N SER A 635 -2.63 15.75 4.23
CA SER A 635 -1.90 16.39 5.34
C SER A 635 -0.39 16.20 5.23
N CYS A 636 0.10 15.06 4.73
CA CYS A 636 1.54 14.84 4.54
C CYS A 636 2.17 15.83 3.55
N VAL A 637 1.50 16.16 2.45
CA VAL A 637 2.01 17.12 1.45
C VAL A 637 2.09 18.53 2.04
N PHE A 638 1.07 18.93 2.81
CA PHE A 638 1.08 20.19 3.53
C PHE A 638 2.16 20.22 4.61
N SER A 639 2.40 19.11 5.32
CA SER A 639 3.52 18.98 6.26
C SER A 639 4.88 19.19 5.57
N ILE A 640 5.09 18.52 4.43
CA ILE A 640 6.33 18.63 3.65
C ILE A 640 6.57 20.06 3.18
N MET A 641 5.54 20.70 2.61
CA MET A 641 5.68 22.06 2.10
C MET A 641 5.78 23.09 3.22
N ALA A 642 5.04 22.93 4.33
CA ALA A 642 5.21 23.78 5.51
C ALA A 642 6.65 23.72 6.04
N SER A 643 7.25 22.52 6.10
CA SER A 643 8.66 22.34 6.48
C SER A 643 9.60 23.10 5.55
N LYS A 644 9.46 22.90 4.24
CA LYS A 644 10.27 23.57 3.20
C LYS A 644 10.17 25.10 3.27
N LEU A 645 9.01 25.63 3.63
CA LEU A 645 8.74 27.07 3.68
C LEU A 645 9.06 27.71 5.04
N GLY A 646 9.59 26.93 6.00
CA GLY A 646 9.98 27.44 7.32
C GLY A 646 8.83 27.54 8.32
N TYR A 647 7.68 26.93 8.05
CA TYR A 647 6.53 26.88 8.96
C TYR A 647 6.60 25.63 9.86
N GLY A 648 7.65 25.52 10.68
CA GLY A 648 7.96 24.32 11.47
C GLY A 648 6.79 23.78 12.32
N GLN A 649 6.10 24.65 13.07
CA GLN A 649 4.95 24.22 13.88
C GLN A 649 3.80 23.68 13.02
N LYS A 650 3.44 24.38 11.94
CA LYS A 650 2.39 23.91 11.02
C LYS A 650 2.76 22.56 10.39
N ALA A 651 4.04 22.40 10.03
CA ALA A 651 4.54 21.15 9.49
C ALA A 651 4.34 19.99 10.49
N TYR A 652 4.59 20.24 11.77
CA TYR A 652 4.34 19.29 12.84
C TYR A 652 2.86 18.99 13.05
N ASP A 653 2.01 20.02 13.09
CA ASP A 653 0.56 19.89 13.27
C ASP A 653 -0.07 19.01 12.15
N TYR A 654 0.36 19.19 10.91
CA TYR A 654 -0.06 18.32 9.80
C TYR A 654 0.51 16.90 9.88
N PHE A 655 1.73 16.74 10.40
CA PHE A 655 2.39 15.44 10.53
C PHE A 655 1.68 14.53 11.55
N ILE A 656 1.26 15.09 12.70
CA ILE A 656 0.64 14.30 13.76
C ILE A 656 -0.72 13.71 13.33
N GLU A 657 -1.39 14.31 12.34
CA GLU A 657 -2.62 13.77 11.75
C GLU A 657 -2.39 12.46 10.99
N THR A 658 -1.19 12.25 10.43
CA THR A 658 -0.90 11.08 9.59
C THR A 658 -0.33 9.93 10.40
N ALA A 659 0.53 10.22 11.38
CA ALA A 659 1.41 9.23 12.00
C ALA A 659 0.70 8.06 12.71
N ARG A 660 -0.50 8.30 13.24
CA ARG A 660 -1.29 7.30 13.99
C ARG A 660 -2.73 7.15 13.51
N LEU A 661 -3.02 7.57 12.27
CA LEU A 661 -4.38 7.59 11.71
C LEU A 661 -5.14 6.28 11.94
N ASP A 662 -4.52 5.14 11.62
CA ASP A 662 -5.15 3.83 11.77
C ASP A 662 -5.14 3.33 13.21
N LEU A 663 -4.02 3.48 13.93
CA LEU A 663 -3.90 3.05 15.34
C LEU A 663 -4.95 3.72 16.23
N ASP A 664 -5.25 4.99 15.95
CA ASP A 664 -6.21 5.79 16.72
C ASP A 664 -7.57 5.91 15.98
N ASN A 665 -7.73 5.23 14.83
CA ASN A 665 -8.93 5.20 13.97
C ASN A 665 -9.55 6.60 13.72
N THR A 666 -8.72 7.59 13.40
CA THR A 666 -9.16 9.00 13.34
C THR A 666 -10.13 9.29 12.18
N LYS A 667 -10.16 8.44 11.15
CA LYS A 667 -11.12 8.49 10.03
C LYS A 667 -12.35 7.58 10.22
N GLY A 668 -12.39 6.77 11.28
CA GLY A 668 -13.55 5.93 11.63
C GLY A 668 -13.77 4.69 10.76
N ASN A 669 -12.86 4.39 9.83
CA ASN A 669 -12.98 3.34 8.81
C ASN A 669 -11.77 2.39 8.75
N THR A 670 -10.96 2.31 9.81
CA THR A 670 -9.82 1.37 9.87
C THR A 670 -10.26 -0.08 9.76
N LYS A 671 -11.47 -0.44 10.22
CA LYS A 671 -12.06 -1.78 10.03
C LYS A 671 -12.08 -2.26 8.58
N ASP A 672 -12.23 -1.35 7.61
CA ASP A 672 -12.32 -1.68 6.18
C ASP A 672 -10.94 -1.94 5.53
N GLY A 673 -9.86 -1.67 6.29
CA GLY A 673 -8.47 -1.81 5.89
C GLY A 673 -7.65 -0.56 6.22
N LEU A 674 -6.35 -0.77 6.38
CA LEU A 674 -5.33 0.24 6.69
C LEU A 674 -5.10 1.21 5.53
N HIS A 675 -4.66 2.44 5.80
CA HIS A 675 -4.51 3.50 4.79
C HIS A 675 -3.08 3.57 4.24
N MET A 676 -2.77 2.78 3.21
CA MET A 676 -1.40 2.66 2.69
C MET A 676 -0.78 4.01 2.32
N ALA A 677 -1.49 4.84 1.55
CA ALA A 677 -0.97 6.15 1.11
C ALA A 677 -0.62 7.08 2.28
N ASN A 678 -1.41 7.05 3.36
CA ASN A 678 -1.13 7.81 4.57
C ASN A 678 0.12 7.30 5.31
N MET A 679 0.30 5.98 5.35
CA MET A 679 1.49 5.36 5.94
C MET A 679 2.76 5.80 5.20
N GLY A 680 2.72 5.79 3.86
CA GLY A 680 3.80 6.32 3.02
C GLY A 680 4.02 7.82 3.21
N GLY A 681 2.93 8.59 3.24
CA GLY A 681 2.95 10.02 3.53
C GLY A 681 3.58 10.39 4.88
N THR A 682 3.39 9.56 5.91
CA THR A 682 4.03 9.77 7.22
C THR A 682 5.55 9.67 7.11
N TRP A 683 6.08 8.65 6.41
CA TRP A 683 7.51 8.53 6.17
C TRP A 683 8.04 9.69 5.32
N MET A 684 7.30 10.07 4.27
CA MET A 684 7.67 11.19 3.40
C MET A 684 7.73 12.52 4.16
N ALA A 685 6.81 12.78 5.09
CA ALA A 685 6.85 13.98 5.92
C ALA A 685 8.11 14.06 6.79
N ILE A 686 8.68 12.92 7.20
CA ILE A 686 9.98 12.89 7.91
C ILE A 686 11.13 13.14 6.93
N VAL A 687 11.21 12.34 5.86
CA VAL A 687 12.39 12.33 4.98
C VAL A 687 12.39 13.48 3.99
N PHE A 688 11.28 13.71 3.29
CA PHE A 688 11.13 14.82 2.35
C PHE A 688 10.63 16.10 3.02
N GLY A 689 9.96 16.02 4.16
CA GLY A 689 9.54 17.19 4.94
C GLY A 689 10.64 17.67 5.87
N PHE A 690 10.74 17.10 7.07
CA PHE A 690 11.65 17.60 8.11
C PHE A 690 13.12 17.50 7.72
N ALA A 691 13.58 16.39 7.12
CA ALA A 691 14.95 16.30 6.64
C ALA A 691 15.20 17.06 5.33
N GLY A 692 14.13 17.54 4.69
CA GLY A 692 14.20 18.32 3.46
C GLY A 692 14.89 17.59 2.31
N LEU A 693 14.89 16.24 2.31
CA LEU A 693 15.61 15.46 1.32
C LEU A 693 14.96 15.62 -0.05
N ARG A 694 15.77 15.84 -1.08
CA ARG A 694 15.34 15.86 -2.48
C ARG A 694 16.32 15.06 -3.32
N ILE A 695 15.79 14.29 -4.26
CA ILE A 695 16.57 13.62 -5.30
C ILE A 695 16.50 14.51 -6.53
N LYS A 696 17.62 15.15 -6.87
CA LYS A 696 17.73 15.99 -8.06
C LYS A 696 18.68 15.34 -9.05
N GLU A 697 18.66 15.86 -10.28
CA GLU A 697 19.52 15.36 -11.35
C GLU A 697 21.02 15.48 -11.02
N ASP A 698 21.40 16.52 -10.27
CA ASP A 698 22.78 16.76 -9.87
C ASP A 698 23.18 16.07 -8.55
N GLY A 699 22.26 15.35 -7.90
CA GLY A 699 22.54 14.53 -6.74
C GLY A 699 21.49 14.60 -5.63
N LEU A 700 21.92 14.18 -4.42
CA LEU A 700 21.11 14.21 -3.21
C LEU A 700 21.23 15.56 -2.50
N HIS A 701 20.11 16.19 -2.20
CA HIS A 701 20.03 17.46 -1.47
C HIS A 701 19.26 17.29 -0.17
N MET A 702 19.61 18.06 0.86
CA MET A 702 18.95 18.07 2.16
C MET A 702 18.85 19.49 2.74
N ALA A 703 17.76 19.75 3.45
CA ALA A 703 17.53 20.99 4.18
C ALA A 703 16.86 20.67 5.53
N PRO A 704 17.60 20.05 6.47
CA PRO A 704 17.02 19.50 7.69
C PRO A 704 16.56 20.57 8.67
N ILE A 705 15.33 20.44 9.14
CA ILE A 705 14.76 21.14 10.29
C ILE A 705 14.39 20.12 11.37
N LEU A 706 14.37 20.53 12.63
CA LEU A 706 13.93 19.69 13.75
C LEU A 706 12.67 20.32 14.36
N PRO A 707 11.54 19.60 14.42
CA PRO A 707 10.36 20.05 15.18
C PRO A 707 10.71 20.32 16.64
N GLU A 708 10.07 21.31 17.27
CA GLU A 708 10.36 21.68 18.67
C GLU A 708 10.03 20.55 19.66
N GLU A 709 9.10 19.68 19.29
CA GLU A 709 8.64 18.53 20.05
C GLU A 709 9.62 17.34 20.02
N TRP A 710 10.61 17.35 19.13
CA TRP A 710 11.54 16.24 18.95
C TRP A 710 12.94 16.57 19.47
N ASP A 711 13.50 15.66 20.27
CA ASP A 711 14.90 15.77 20.69
C ASP A 711 15.87 15.48 19.54
N ARG A 712 15.46 14.56 18.67
CA ARG A 712 16.19 14.10 17.48
C ARG A 712 15.29 13.31 16.54
N TYR A 713 15.74 13.13 15.30
CA TYR A 713 15.30 12.01 14.48
C TYR A 713 16.50 11.31 13.83
N SER A 714 16.35 10.02 13.55
CA SER A 714 17.33 9.24 12.78
C SER A 714 16.62 8.36 11.77
N PHE A 715 17.16 8.23 10.56
CA PHE A 715 16.64 7.28 9.57
C PHE A 715 17.73 6.82 8.61
N HIS A 716 17.40 5.81 7.82
CA HIS A 716 18.28 5.26 6.79
C HIS A 716 17.68 5.53 5.41
N VAL A 717 18.54 5.83 4.44
CA VAL A 717 18.19 5.91 3.02
C VAL A 717 19.21 5.21 2.16
N GLN A 718 18.75 4.74 1.01
CA GLN A 718 19.55 4.17 -0.06
C GLN A 718 19.57 5.12 -1.25
N TYR A 719 20.76 5.41 -1.74
CA TYR A 719 20.95 6.24 -2.93
C TYR A 719 22.21 5.77 -3.66
N ASN A 720 22.10 5.54 -4.97
CA ASN A 720 23.14 5.04 -5.86
C ASN A 720 23.84 3.78 -5.33
N HIS A 721 23.09 2.89 -4.67
CA HIS A 721 23.58 1.69 -3.96
C HIS A 721 24.42 1.94 -2.70
N GLN A 722 24.43 3.16 -2.17
CA GLN A 722 24.97 3.47 -0.84
C GLN A 722 23.87 3.39 0.22
N VAL A 723 24.22 3.01 1.46
CA VAL A 723 23.33 3.11 2.62
C VAL A 723 23.80 4.28 3.49
N ILE A 724 22.97 5.30 3.63
CA ILE A 724 23.25 6.51 4.39
C ILE A 724 22.35 6.53 5.63
N LYS A 725 22.95 6.69 6.81
CA LYS A 725 22.22 7.00 8.04
C LYS A 725 22.28 8.50 8.29
N VAL A 726 21.13 9.07 8.56
CA VAL A 726 20.94 10.50 8.86
C VAL A 726 20.55 10.60 10.32
N ASP A 727 21.33 11.32 11.14
CA ASP A 727 21.00 11.65 12.52
C ASP A 727 20.92 13.17 12.69
N ARG A 728 19.73 13.69 12.97
CA ARG A 728 19.52 15.11 13.30
C ARG A 728 19.23 15.24 14.79
N GLU A 729 20.13 15.88 15.51
CA GLU A 729 19.93 16.32 16.90
C GLU A 729 19.63 17.82 16.92
N VAL A 730 19.49 18.48 18.08
CA VAL A 730 19.14 19.92 18.15
C VAL A 730 20.15 20.84 17.43
N ASN A 731 21.45 20.68 17.66
CA ASN A 731 22.49 21.62 17.16
C ASN A 731 23.37 21.06 16.05
N ARG A 732 23.14 19.82 15.62
CA ARG A 732 23.99 19.17 14.60
C ARG A 732 23.23 18.16 13.75
N LEU A 733 23.74 17.97 12.54
CA LEU A 733 23.43 16.87 11.63
C LEU A 733 24.67 15.97 11.56
N VAL A 734 24.47 14.67 11.71
CA VAL A 734 25.50 13.65 11.49
C VAL A 734 25.04 12.73 10.37
N LEU A 735 25.89 12.56 9.37
CA LEU A 735 25.67 11.65 8.26
C LEU A 735 26.72 10.53 8.32
N HIS A 736 26.25 9.29 8.21
CA HIS A 736 27.08 8.10 8.18
C HIS A 736 26.89 7.37 6.85
N LEU A 737 27.99 6.98 6.21
CA LEU A 737 27.95 6.04 5.09
C LEU A 737 28.19 4.64 5.62
N LEU A 738 27.12 3.86 5.72
CA LEU A 738 27.15 2.51 6.31
C LEU A 738 27.60 1.45 5.30
N ASP A 739 27.32 1.66 4.02
CA ASP A 739 27.69 0.75 2.93
C ASP A 739 27.85 1.52 1.61
N GLY A 740 28.80 1.08 0.78
CA GLY A 740 29.11 1.67 -0.52
C GLY A 740 30.26 2.68 -0.55
N PRO A 741 30.65 3.16 -1.75
CA PRO A 741 31.72 4.13 -1.96
C PRO A 741 31.35 5.56 -1.53
N ASP A 742 32.38 6.41 -1.36
CA ASP A 742 32.23 7.84 -1.09
C ASP A 742 31.22 8.52 -2.03
N ILE A 743 30.40 9.41 -1.47
CA ILE A 743 29.32 10.09 -2.18
C ILE A 743 29.33 11.59 -1.92
N HIS A 744 28.91 12.37 -2.93
CA HIS A 744 28.68 13.81 -2.78
C HIS A 744 27.19 14.09 -2.54
N LEU A 745 26.92 15.02 -1.63
CA LEU A 745 25.57 15.47 -1.32
C LEU A 745 25.58 16.96 -0.97
N CYS A 746 24.43 17.61 -1.07
CA CYS A 746 24.24 19.01 -0.70
C CYS A 746 23.44 19.11 0.59
N VAL A 747 23.91 19.92 1.55
CA VAL A 747 23.15 20.30 2.76
C VAL A 747 23.09 21.82 2.82
N HIS A 748 21.88 22.39 2.86
CA HIS A 748 21.66 23.85 2.83
C HIS A 748 22.49 24.57 1.74
N ASP A 749 22.43 24.04 0.51
CA ASP A 749 23.16 24.52 -0.69
C ASP A 749 24.70 24.40 -0.64
N GLU A 750 25.27 23.84 0.42
CA GLU A 750 26.70 23.54 0.52
C GLU A 750 27.00 22.09 0.12
N LYS A 751 28.05 21.90 -0.69
CA LYS A 751 28.47 20.57 -1.15
C LYS A 751 29.41 19.90 -0.16
N TYR A 752 29.07 18.68 0.22
CA TYR A 752 29.85 17.84 1.10
C TYR A 752 30.22 16.51 0.41
N GLN A 753 31.32 15.90 0.88
CA GLN A 753 31.70 14.54 0.54
C GLN A 753 31.55 13.68 1.79
N LEU A 754 30.71 12.65 1.71
CA LEU A 754 30.51 11.65 2.76
C LEU A 754 31.38 10.43 2.46
N GLN A 755 32.18 10.00 3.44
CA GLN A 755 33.19 8.94 3.29
C GLN A 755 32.87 7.72 4.14
N ALA A 756 33.23 6.52 3.69
CA ALA A 756 32.82 5.27 4.34
C ALA A 756 33.36 5.07 5.76
N GLU A 757 34.53 5.64 6.07
CA GLU A 757 35.19 5.46 7.37
C GLU A 757 35.08 6.68 8.29
N LYS A 758 34.35 7.72 7.88
CA LYS A 758 34.33 8.99 8.60
C LYS A 758 32.96 9.67 8.54
N ASP A 759 32.37 9.81 9.71
CA ASP A 759 31.14 10.57 9.91
C ASP A 759 31.32 12.02 9.47
N LEU A 760 30.33 12.54 8.73
CA LEU A 760 30.22 13.95 8.41
C LEU A 760 29.36 14.63 9.47
N VAL A 761 29.94 15.58 10.20
CA VAL A 761 29.25 16.36 11.23
C VAL A 761 29.11 17.80 10.75
N ILE A 762 27.88 18.30 10.72
CA ILE A 762 27.53 19.68 10.33
C ILE A 762 26.83 20.33 11.53
N GLU A 763 27.36 21.45 12.02
CA GLU A 763 26.70 22.26 13.05
C GLU A 763 25.64 23.15 12.39
N LEU A 764 24.43 23.22 12.96
CA LEU A 764 23.25 23.87 12.38
C LEU A 764 22.77 25.11 13.15
#